data_AF-A0A3B3D5A7-F1
#
_entry.id   AF-A0A3B3D5A7-F1
#
_cell.length_a   1.000
_cell.length_b   1.000
_cell.length_c   1.000
_cell.angle_alpha   90.00
_cell.angle_beta   90.00
_cell.angle_gamma   90.00
#
_symmetry.space_group_name_H-M   'P 1'
#
loop_
_entity.id
_entity.type
_entity.pdbx_description
1 polymer ?
#
loop_
_entity_poly.entity_id
_entity_poly.type
_entity_poly.pdbx_seq_one_letter_code
_entity_poly.pdbx_strand_id
1 'polypeptide(L)'
;IQLEFWEMKYRLTAFLLLAESKLKSWIIKYGRRESVELLLRSYLTFTEGQRFFEQYEVIFTALQQAADVYVKSERSVDEAEGVSKFLADAAVQWRNLALEVRSVRSMLEEVICNWEKYSGTVAALQAYLEDAEQVLGQSESIKRDFFRNLSHWIQQHTDMNDAGNFLIETCDETVSRDLKQQLLLLNGRHEHPEDVPGRHRREDERRRAVPAMEAACRAAGRTAQLLSKDAPQEELLQMTAVMASIKEQLSKVSGCPPLLREAQALLPPLEEMEKNISGFYQALEKAGAITGSSQPGGGSDFRQKCQELATFTHSCRKCLTVIERNHQSVQRSVSGSAALHHLDLALLQRRVAELQTASQNMIRESTEWRRHEEANSDLLGRFEESRVELEKVLKSAHSCMTERGEPEDLLRKHTDFFEQLDQRVLNSFLKACDELTDILPEQEQQALQETVRKLHKRWKDMQTDVPLHLLRLQVEAERSRLELSLQECQAELTRENRHLVGVGSERLLKEHRSFFREKGPLSLCEKRLQLMEELCQKLPEEDSAHRSLQSAKKEFGEVQTEVQSTRLKLLQHQDKWKDYNKRYAELSCWLISKESQLRLLRNRASDPKKYSQVKTAIMELRNEAELQEGNLGWLKGRMADLIEVSADEDAQRQGGALAKLSADFKGLVASLSEAEKMLLTMGDCVQFREEVQTTLEDLVQSQKEVQAEASQILDSSDPREAQQLLLAHQVLLDSQSLREAERGQQLQVEEGLGGAVQQDLQMLENSLSRMEQSADSQEQSLEAFVLRARSSVDRDLNFSSPESLEVELDQARVTEALHTKTLLKRAAEIQLSPQNRTLLGQQAHGLREQVEQVEARLKQE
;
A
#
# COMPACT_ATOMS: atom_id res chain seq x y z
N ILE A 1 -46.56 22.00 3.71
CA ILE A 1 -45.66 22.13 2.54
C ILE A 1 -45.28 20.78 1.91
N GLN A 2 -44.42 19.94 2.51
CA GLN A 2 -44.03 18.67 1.84
C GLN A 2 -45.22 17.72 1.65
N LEU A 3 -45.97 17.47 2.73
CA LEU A 3 -47.11 16.54 2.73
C LEU A 3 -48.23 16.98 1.77
N GLU A 4 -48.51 18.29 1.68
CA GLU A 4 -49.56 18.84 0.81
C GLU A 4 -49.24 18.64 -0.68
N PHE A 5 -47.98 18.85 -1.11
CA PHE A 5 -47.58 18.56 -2.49
C PHE A 5 -47.73 17.07 -2.82
N TRP A 6 -47.25 16.19 -1.94
CA TRP A 6 -47.35 14.74 -2.15
C TRP A 6 -48.81 14.26 -2.16
N GLU A 7 -49.66 14.77 -1.26
CA GLU A 7 -51.08 14.50 -1.25
C GLU A 7 -51.74 14.90 -2.57
N MET A 8 -51.48 16.12 -3.05
CA MET A 8 -52.02 16.61 -4.32
C MET A 8 -51.49 15.81 -5.52
N LYS A 9 -50.22 15.40 -5.48
CA LYS A 9 -49.60 14.55 -6.50
C LYS A 9 -50.28 13.18 -6.59
N TYR A 10 -50.50 12.52 -5.46
CA TYR A 10 -51.20 11.23 -5.43
C TYR A 10 -52.67 11.38 -5.80
N ARG A 11 -53.33 12.46 -5.40
CA ARG A 11 -54.72 12.76 -5.76
C ARG A 11 -54.89 12.93 -7.27
N LEU A 12 -53.99 13.65 -7.93
CA LEU A 12 -54.00 13.76 -9.40
C LEU A 12 -53.72 12.41 -10.08
N THR A 13 -52.74 11.65 -9.56
CA THR A 13 -52.40 10.33 -10.11
C THR A 13 -53.57 9.36 -10.01
N ALA A 14 -54.25 9.31 -8.86
CA ALA A 14 -55.44 8.49 -8.66
C ALA A 14 -56.60 8.91 -9.59
N PHE A 15 -56.75 10.23 -9.82
CA PHE A 15 -57.74 10.77 -10.75
C PHE A 15 -57.48 10.32 -12.19
N LEU A 16 -56.23 10.40 -12.66
CA LEU A 16 -55.82 9.95 -14.00
C LEU A 16 -56.00 8.42 -14.17
N LEU A 17 -55.66 7.63 -13.15
CA LEU A 17 -55.88 6.18 -13.17
C LEU A 17 -57.36 5.80 -13.23
N LEU A 18 -58.21 6.50 -12.48
CA LEU A 18 -59.66 6.30 -12.54
C LEU A 18 -60.21 6.60 -13.94
N ALA A 19 -59.72 7.66 -14.56
CA ALA A 19 -60.09 8.07 -15.91
C ALA A 19 -59.65 7.06 -16.97
N GLU A 20 -58.42 6.55 -16.91
CA GLU A 20 -57.93 5.47 -17.78
C GLU A 20 -58.75 4.20 -17.63
N SER A 21 -59.11 3.82 -16.39
CA SER A 21 -59.96 2.65 -16.12
C SER A 21 -61.35 2.81 -16.72
N LYS A 22 -61.97 3.99 -16.58
CA LYS A 22 -63.27 4.29 -17.19
C LYS A 22 -63.20 4.31 -18.72
N LEU A 23 -62.15 4.88 -19.28
CA LEU A 23 -61.93 4.91 -20.72
C LEU A 23 -61.85 3.50 -21.31
N LYS A 24 -61.08 2.60 -20.67
CA LYS A 24 -61.01 1.18 -21.06
C LYS A 24 -62.36 0.48 -21.03
N SER A 25 -63.28 0.90 -20.14
CA SER A 25 -64.63 0.34 -20.09
C SER A 25 -65.57 0.83 -21.20
N TRP A 26 -65.23 1.92 -21.89
CA TRP A 26 -66.04 2.47 -23.00
C TRP A 26 -65.47 2.19 -24.38
N ILE A 27 -64.15 1.96 -24.50
CA ILE A 27 -63.48 1.54 -25.75
C ILE A 27 -63.40 0.01 -25.80
N ILE A 28 -64.55 -0.64 -25.66
CA ILE A 28 -64.70 -2.08 -25.89
C ILE A 28 -65.38 -2.31 -27.23
N LYS A 29 -65.30 -3.55 -27.74
CA LYS A 29 -66.18 -3.95 -28.84
C LYS A 29 -67.63 -3.88 -28.39
N TYR A 30 -68.48 -3.27 -29.22
CA TYR A 30 -69.81 -2.88 -28.83
C TYR A 30 -70.82 -4.03 -28.94
N GLY A 31 -71.77 -4.09 -28.01
CA GLY A 31 -72.87 -5.05 -28.06
C GLY A 31 -74.02 -4.59 -28.96
N ARG A 32 -75.21 -5.12 -28.69
CA ARG A 32 -76.48 -4.65 -29.29
C ARG A 32 -76.78 -3.21 -28.86
N ARG A 33 -77.65 -2.53 -29.62
CA ARG A 33 -78.04 -1.13 -29.44
C ARG A 33 -78.28 -0.74 -27.97
N GLU A 34 -79.08 -1.51 -27.24
CA GLU A 34 -79.45 -1.21 -25.85
C GLU A 34 -78.22 -1.19 -24.92
N SER A 35 -77.23 -2.04 -25.20
CA SER A 35 -75.98 -2.10 -24.43
C SER A 35 -75.10 -0.88 -24.72
N VAL A 36 -75.06 -0.41 -25.97
CA VAL A 36 -74.31 0.78 -26.37
C VAL A 36 -74.95 2.05 -25.79
N GLU A 37 -76.28 2.13 -25.76
CA GLU A 37 -77.02 3.21 -25.12
C GLU A 37 -76.73 3.30 -23.62
N LEU A 38 -76.60 2.15 -22.93
CA LEU A 38 -76.17 2.10 -21.52
C LEU A 38 -74.73 2.59 -21.33
N LEU A 39 -73.82 2.25 -22.24
CA LEU A 39 -72.44 2.77 -22.23
C LEU A 39 -72.40 4.29 -22.44
N LEU A 40 -73.17 4.82 -23.38
CA LEU A 40 -73.29 6.27 -23.60
C LEU A 40 -73.86 6.98 -22.37
N ARG A 41 -74.85 6.39 -21.71
CA ARG A 41 -75.42 6.94 -20.47
C ARG A 41 -74.42 6.94 -19.31
N SER A 42 -73.63 5.87 -19.18
CA SER A 42 -72.52 5.77 -18.23
C SER A 42 -71.45 6.84 -18.50
N TYR A 43 -71.10 7.03 -19.76
CA TYR A 43 -70.19 8.07 -20.22
C TYR A 43 -70.68 9.48 -19.87
N LEU A 44 -71.92 9.83 -20.21
CA LEU A 44 -72.50 11.16 -19.94
C LEU A 44 -72.62 11.42 -18.43
N THR A 45 -72.99 10.40 -17.66
CA THR A 45 -73.07 10.53 -16.19
C THR A 45 -71.69 10.83 -15.58
N PHE A 46 -70.62 10.20 -16.07
CA PHE A 46 -69.28 10.45 -15.58
C PHE A 46 -68.72 11.79 -16.08
N THR A 47 -68.86 12.09 -17.37
CA THR A 47 -68.25 13.29 -17.97
C THR A 47 -69.02 14.57 -17.64
N GLU A 48 -70.31 14.60 -17.91
CA GLU A 48 -71.18 15.77 -17.68
C GLU A 48 -71.74 15.77 -16.26
N GLY A 49 -72.24 14.62 -15.78
CA GLY A 49 -72.87 14.52 -14.46
C GLY A 49 -71.92 14.76 -13.29
N GLN A 50 -70.71 14.18 -13.33
CA GLN A 50 -69.66 14.42 -12.32
C GLN A 50 -68.76 15.60 -12.67
N ARG A 51 -68.97 16.28 -13.80
CA ARG A 51 -68.12 17.40 -14.27
C ARG A 51 -66.64 17.03 -14.32
N PHE A 52 -66.35 15.87 -14.88
CA PHE A 52 -65.02 15.23 -14.87
C PHE A 52 -63.90 16.18 -15.32
N PHE A 53 -64.08 16.90 -16.44
CA PHE A 53 -63.06 17.82 -16.94
C PHE A 53 -62.81 19.01 -16.00
N GLU A 54 -63.87 19.56 -15.37
CA GLU A 54 -63.73 20.64 -14.39
C GLU A 54 -62.99 20.16 -13.13
N GLN A 55 -63.23 18.92 -12.69
CA GLN A 55 -62.55 18.35 -11.53
C GLN A 55 -61.04 18.21 -11.75
N TYR A 56 -60.60 17.82 -12.96
CA TYR A 56 -59.17 17.79 -13.28
C TYR A 56 -58.55 19.18 -13.15
N GLU A 57 -59.15 20.21 -13.75
CA GLU A 57 -58.62 21.57 -13.72
C GLU A 57 -58.47 22.09 -12.29
N VAL A 58 -59.45 21.79 -11.42
CA VAL A 58 -59.38 22.12 -9.99
C VAL A 58 -58.22 21.40 -9.29
N ILE A 59 -58.07 20.08 -9.51
CA ILE A 59 -57.00 19.29 -8.87
C ILE A 59 -55.62 19.72 -9.38
N PHE A 60 -55.48 19.94 -10.69
CA PHE A 60 -54.24 20.31 -11.34
C PHE A 60 -53.78 21.73 -10.94
N THR A 61 -54.70 22.69 -10.89
CA THR A 61 -54.41 24.06 -10.41
C THR A 61 -53.95 24.04 -8.95
N ALA A 62 -54.62 23.27 -8.09
CA ALA A 62 -54.23 23.12 -6.69
C ALA A 62 -52.86 22.42 -6.54
N LEU A 63 -52.55 21.45 -7.42
CA LEU A 63 -51.22 20.83 -7.46
C LEU A 63 -50.14 21.83 -7.91
N GLN A 64 -50.39 22.66 -8.93
CA GLN A 64 -49.44 23.69 -9.37
C GLN A 64 -49.14 24.69 -8.24
N GLN A 65 -50.16 25.14 -7.51
CA GLN A 65 -49.98 26.01 -6.35
C GLN A 65 -49.17 25.32 -5.24
N ALA A 66 -49.47 24.06 -4.93
CA ALA A 66 -48.71 23.29 -3.95
C ALA A 66 -47.26 23.04 -4.40
N ALA A 67 -47.03 22.81 -5.70
CA ALA A 67 -45.71 22.63 -6.29
C ALA A 67 -44.88 23.92 -6.23
N ASP A 68 -45.48 25.08 -6.53
CA ASP A 68 -44.81 26.38 -6.45
C ASP A 68 -44.37 26.69 -5.02
N VAL A 69 -45.22 26.43 -4.02
CA VAL A 69 -44.87 26.60 -2.60
C VAL A 69 -43.80 25.59 -2.18
N TYR A 70 -43.87 24.36 -2.68
CA TYR A 70 -42.89 23.30 -2.42
C TYR A 70 -41.50 23.66 -2.96
N VAL A 71 -41.40 24.16 -4.19
CA VAL A 71 -40.13 24.55 -4.85
C VAL A 71 -39.52 25.79 -4.21
N LYS A 72 -40.34 26.75 -3.77
CA LYS A 72 -39.86 27.99 -3.10
C LYS A 72 -39.31 27.77 -1.68
N SER A 73 -39.49 26.60 -1.07
CA SER A 73 -39.13 26.32 0.33
C SER A 73 -37.67 25.89 0.58
N GLU A 74 -36.68 26.49 -0.10
CA GLU A 74 -35.23 26.18 -0.05
C GLU A 74 -34.87 24.70 -0.28
N ARG A 75 -35.00 24.23 -1.53
CA ARG A 75 -34.66 22.86 -1.95
C ARG A 75 -33.66 22.83 -3.11
N SER A 76 -33.05 21.67 -3.34
CA SER A 76 -32.06 21.47 -4.41
C SER A 76 -32.66 21.74 -5.80
N VAL A 77 -31.82 22.19 -6.72
CA VAL A 77 -32.17 22.43 -8.13
C VAL A 77 -32.73 21.15 -8.77
N ASP A 78 -32.17 19.99 -8.43
CA ASP A 78 -32.61 18.68 -8.91
C ASP A 78 -34.04 18.32 -8.48
N GLU A 79 -34.44 18.66 -7.24
CA GLU A 79 -35.83 18.43 -6.79
C GLU A 79 -36.83 19.35 -7.52
N ALA A 80 -36.44 20.60 -7.79
CA ALA A 80 -37.28 21.53 -8.53
C ALA A 80 -37.48 21.10 -10.00
N GLU A 81 -36.41 20.62 -10.64
CA GLU A 81 -36.48 20.07 -12.01
C GLU A 81 -37.34 18.81 -12.06
N GLY A 82 -37.22 17.92 -11.06
CA GLY A 82 -38.07 16.73 -10.94
C GLY A 82 -39.56 17.05 -10.77
N VAL A 83 -39.91 18.08 -10.00
CA VAL A 83 -41.30 18.54 -9.86
C VAL A 83 -41.83 19.15 -11.16
N SER A 84 -41.03 19.98 -11.84
CA SER A 84 -41.40 20.57 -13.13
C SER A 84 -41.63 19.51 -14.21
N LYS A 85 -40.77 18.48 -14.25
CA LYS A 85 -40.93 17.34 -15.17
C LYS A 85 -42.24 16.60 -14.91
N PHE A 86 -42.54 16.29 -13.64
CA PHE A 86 -43.79 15.62 -13.30
C PHE A 86 -45.04 16.42 -13.73
N LEU A 87 -45.05 17.73 -13.53
CA LEU A 87 -46.17 18.59 -13.97
C LEU A 87 -46.34 18.57 -15.50
N ALA A 88 -45.22 18.60 -16.25
CA ALA A 88 -45.24 18.49 -17.71
C ALA A 88 -45.76 17.13 -18.18
N ASP A 89 -45.27 16.04 -17.58
CA ASP A 89 -45.70 14.68 -17.90
C ASP A 89 -47.19 14.48 -17.61
N ALA A 90 -47.67 14.94 -16.44
CA ALA A 90 -49.08 14.85 -16.07
C ALA A 90 -50.00 15.68 -16.98
N ALA A 91 -49.53 16.83 -17.48
CA ALA A 91 -50.27 17.66 -18.43
C ALA A 91 -50.36 16.99 -19.82
N VAL A 92 -49.30 16.31 -20.27
CA VAL A 92 -49.31 15.54 -21.52
C VAL A 92 -50.22 14.32 -21.40
N GLN A 93 -50.11 13.57 -20.30
CA GLN A 93 -50.98 12.42 -20.02
C GLN A 93 -52.46 12.83 -20.02
N TRP A 94 -52.81 13.93 -19.36
CA TRP A 94 -54.17 14.47 -19.38
C TRP A 94 -54.62 14.87 -20.78
N ARG A 95 -53.76 15.54 -21.56
CA ARG A 95 -54.13 15.98 -22.92
C ARG A 95 -54.54 14.80 -23.79
N ASN A 96 -53.76 13.72 -23.76
CA ASN A 96 -54.07 12.51 -24.51
C ASN A 96 -55.35 11.85 -23.99
N LEU A 97 -55.44 11.66 -22.67
CA LEU A 97 -56.60 11.02 -22.03
C LEU A 97 -57.89 11.81 -22.26
N ALA A 98 -57.83 13.14 -22.19
CA ALA A 98 -58.97 14.01 -22.41
C ALA A 98 -59.39 14.09 -23.88
N LEU A 99 -58.49 13.83 -24.83
CA LEU A 99 -58.85 13.67 -26.24
C LEU A 99 -59.58 12.35 -26.47
N GLU A 100 -59.05 11.24 -25.94
CA GLU A 100 -59.66 9.92 -26.08
C GLU A 100 -61.03 9.84 -25.39
N VAL A 101 -61.15 10.39 -24.17
CA VAL A 101 -62.45 10.48 -23.49
C VAL A 101 -63.44 11.32 -24.31
N ARG A 102 -63.01 12.39 -25.00
CA ARG A 102 -63.92 13.17 -25.85
C ARG A 102 -64.35 12.43 -27.11
N SER A 103 -63.47 11.62 -27.71
CA SER A 103 -63.81 10.85 -28.92
C SER A 103 -64.77 9.70 -28.66
N VAL A 104 -64.78 9.12 -27.45
CA VAL A 104 -65.71 8.05 -27.07
C VAL A 104 -67.18 8.41 -27.32
N ARG A 105 -67.58 9.65 -27.03
CA ARG A 105 -68.97 10.11 -27.25
C ARG A 105 -69.37 9.96 -28.70
N SER A 106 -68.55 10.50 -29.61
CA SER A 106 -68.81 10.47 -31.05
C SER A 106 -68.92 9.04 -31.55
N MET A 107 -68.02 8.15 -31.09
CA MET A 107 -68.03 6.74 -31.49
C MET A 107 -69.30 6.02 -31.00
N LEU A 108 -69.70 6.23 -29.74
CA LEU A 108 -70.91 5.61 -29.19
C LEU A 108 -72.19 6.11 -29.89
N GLU A 109 -72.28 7.42 -30.15
CA GLU A 109 -73.39 8.03 -30.88
C GLU A 109 -73.45 7.53 -32.34
N GLU A 110 -72.29 7.38 -33.00
CA GLU A 110 -72.19 6.86 -34.36
C GLU A 110 -72.62 5.39 -34.46
N VAL A 111 -72.24 4.55 -33.48
CA VAL A 111 -72.68 3.14 -33.42
C VAL A 111 -74.19 3.04 -33.22
N ILE A 112 -74.77 3.87 -32.34
CA ILE A 112 -76.22 3.91 -32.14
C ILE A 112 -76.94 4.36 -33.41
N CYS A 113 -76.42 5.39 -34.09
CA CYS A 113 -76.99 5.87 -35.36
C CYS A 113 -76.94 4.80 -36.46
N ASN A 114 -75.84 4.05 -36.56
CA ASN A 114 -75.74 2.95 -37.53
C ASN A 114 -76.68 1.78 -37.17
N TRP A 115 -76.90 1.48 -35.89
CA TRP A 115 -77.93 0.53 -35.45
C TRP A 115 -79.35 0.97 -35.84
N GLU A 116 -79.67 2.25 -35.68
CA GLU A 116 -80.94 2.83 -36.11
C GLU A 116 -81.16 2.73 -37.61
N LYS A 117 -80.13 3.10 -38.40
CA LYS A 117 -80.16 2.99 -39.86
C LYS A 117 -80.33 1.54 -40.30
N TYR A 118 -79.49 0.63 -39.80
CA TYR A 118 -79.53 -0.79 -40.15
C TYR A 118 -80.89 -1.42 -39.81
N SER A 119 -81.40 -1.22 -38.59
CA SER A 119 -82.69 -1.78 -38.19
C SER A 119 -83.86 -1.21 -38.99
N GLY A 120 -83.85 0.10 -39.29
CA GLY A 120 -84.84 0.75 -40.12
C GLY A 120 -84.84 0.25 -41.58
N THR A 121 -83.66 0.15 -42.20
CA THR A 121 -83.53 -0.31 -43.59
C THR A 121 -83.86 -1.78 -43.73
N VAL A 122 -83.47 -2.64 -42.77
CA VAL A 122 -83.79 -4.07 -42.78
C VAL A 122 -85.30 -4.28 -42.70
N ALA A 123 -85.99 -3.59 -41.79
CA ALA A 123 -87.45 -3.70 -41.66
C ALA A 123 -88.18 -3.25 -42.93
N ALA A 124 -87.73 -2.15 -43.55
CA ALA A 124 -88.33 -1.64 -44.78
C ALA A 124 -88.08 -2.56 -45.99
N LEU A 125 -86.85 -3.08 -46.15
CA LEU A 125 -86.49 -3.99 -47.24
C LEU A 125 -87.16 -5.36 -47.11
N GLN A 126 -87.29 -5.89 -45.89
CA GLN A 126 -87.99 -7.15 -45.66
C GLN A 126 -89.47 -7.06 -46.05
N ALA A 127 -90.16 -5.99 -45.64
CA ALA A 127 -91.55 -5.75 -46.04
C ALA A 127 -91.69 -5.61 -47.57
N TYR A 128 -90.76 -4.88 -48.20
CA TYR A 128 -90.74 -4.74 -49.67
C TYR A 128 -90.52 -6.07 -50.41
N LEU A 129 -89.58 -6.90 -49.93
CA LEU A 129 -89.29 -8.20 -50.55
C LEU A 129 -90.48 -9.16 -50.42
N GLU A 130 -91.19 -9.15 -49.30
CA GLU A 130 -92.41 -9.94 -49.10
C GLU A 130 -93.54 -9.50 -50.03
N ASP A 131 -93.74 -8.19 -50.22
CA ASP A 131 -94.72 -7.65 -51.17
C ASP A 131 -94.30 -7.95 -52.63
N ALA A 132 -93.01 -7.90 -52.94
CA ALA A 132 -92.48 -8.21 -54.28
C ALA A 132 -92.73 -9.68 -54.67
N GLU A 133 -92.52 -10.61 -53.73
CA GLU A 133 -92.79 -12.05 -53.93
C GLU A 133 -94.27 -12.33 -54.25
N GLN A 134 -95.21 -11.58 -53.66
CA GLN A 134 -96.64 -11.71 -53.95
C GLN A 134 -97.04 -11.14 -55.31
N VAL A 135 -96.36 -10.09 -55.78
CA VAL A 135 -96.64 -9.42 -57.06
C VAL A 135 -96.08 -10.19 -58.27
N LEU A 136 -95.05 -11.04 -58.09
CA LEU A 136 -94.45 -11.86 -59.15
C LEU A 136 -95.45 -12.82 -59.84
N GLY A 137 -96.55 -13.20 -59.18
CA GLY A 137 -97.62 -14.03 -59.73
C GLY A 137 -98.76 -13.29 -60.44
N GLN A 138 -98.74 -11.95 -60.49
CA GLN A 138 -99.83 -11.13 -61.01
C GLN A 138 -99.62 -10.68 -62.46
N SER A 139 -100.57 -9.93 -63.02
CA SER A 139 -100.49 -9.43 -64.40
C SER A 139 -99.32 -8.46 -64.62
N GLU A 140 -98.75 -8.45 -65.82
CA GLU A 140 -97.60 -7.60 -66.21
C GLU A 140 -97.79 -6.10 -65.96
N SER A 141 -99.04 -5.61 -65.97
CA SER A 141 -99.34 -4.20 -65.67
C SER A 141 -99.05 -3.83 -64.21
N ILE A 142 -99.37 -4.72 -63.27
CA ILE A 142 -99.20 -4.51 -61.82
C ILE A 142 -97.72 -4.62 -61.45
N LYS A 143 -96.99 -5.55 -62.08
CA LYS A 143 -95.53 -5.68 -61.90
C LYS A 143 -94.80 -4.40 -62.31
N ARG A 144 -95.16 -3.84 -63.47
CA ARG A 144 -94.55 -2.60 -63.98
C ARG A 144 -94.76 -1.39 -63.06
N ASP A 145 -95.93 -1.28 -62.44
CA ASP A 145 -96.24 -0.17 -61.53
C ASP A 145 -95.56 -0.36 -60.16
N PHE A 146 -95.46 -1.60 -59.66
CA PHE A 146 -94.77 -1.91 -58.39
C PHE A 146 -93.25 -1.71 -58.48
N PHE A 147 -92.60 -2.16 -59.57
CA PHE A 147 -91.15 -2.03 -59.75
C PHE A 147 -90.69 -0.65 -60.25
N ARG A 148 -91.60 0.33 -60.42
CA ARG A 148 -91.25 1.69 -60.86
C ARG A 148 -90.23 2.37 -59.93
N ASN A 149 -90.25 2.05 -58.64
CA ASN A 149 -89.38 2.66 -57.63
C ASN A 149 -88.19 1.75 -57.22
N LEU A 150 -87.79 0.80 -58.08
CA LEU A 150 -86.72 -0.15 -57.77
C LEU A 150 -85.38 0.53 -57.42
N SER A 151 -85.07 1.66 -58.03
CA SER A 151 -83.85 2.43 -57.75
C SER A 151 -83.76 2.93 -56.29
N HIS A 152 -84.89 3.29 -55.68
CA HIS A 152 -84.94 3.67 -54.27
C HIS A 152 -84.59 2.48 -53.36
N TRP A 153 -85.06 1.28 -53.69
CA TRP A 153 -84.80 0.08 -52.91
C TRP A 153 -83.39 -0.47 -53.08
N ILE A 154 -82.78 -0.30 -54.26
CA ILE A 154 -81.34 -0.56 -54.45
C ILE A 154 -80.51 0.35 -53.56
N GLN A 155 -80.87 1.65 -53.46
CA GLN A 155 -80.18 2.57 -52.55
C GLN A 155 -80.37 2.18 -51.07
N GLN A 156 -81.59 1.81 -50.66
CA GLN A 156 -81.85 1.33 -49.30
C GLN A 156 -81.05 0.06 -48.95
N HIS A 157 -80.85 -0.83 -49.92
CA HIS A 157 -80.02 -2.02 -49.77
C HIS A 157 -78.52 -1.69 -49.65
N THR A 158 -78.03 -0.70 -50.39
CA THR A 158 -76.67 -0.17 -50.22
C THR A 158 -76.50 0.44 -48.82
N ASP A 159 -77.42 1.31 -48.40
CA ASP A 159 -77.38 1.96 -47.09
C ASP A 159 -77.43 0.93 -45.93
N MET A 160 -78.21 -0.14 -46.10
CA MET A 160 -78.25 -1.28 -45.17
C MET A 160 -76.90 -1.99 -45.07
N ASN A 161 -76.25 -2.27 -46.21
CA ASN A 161 -74.96 -2.95 -46.24
C ASN A 161 -73.85 -2.08 -45.65
N ASP A 162 -73.86 -0.77 -45.92
CA ASP A 162 -72.87 0.16 -45.37
C ASP A 162 -73.01 0.27 -43.84
N ALA A 163 -74.23 0.45 -43.33
CA ALA A 163 -74.49 0.45 -41.89
C ALA A 163 -74.18 -0.90 -41.24
N GLY A 164 -74.53 -2.01 -41.91
CA GLY A 164 -74.26 -3.37 -41.43
C GLY A 164 -72.77 -3.69 -41.36
N ASN A 165 -71.99 -3.29 -42.36
CA ASN A 165 -70.53 -3.47 -42.40
C ASN A 165 -69.83 -2.65 -41.30
N PHE A 166 -70.25 -1.40 -41.09
CA PHE A 166 -69.74 -0.59 -39.98
C PHE A 166 -70.00 -1.26 -38.62
N LEU A 167 -71.21 -1.79 -38.40
CA LEU A 167 -71.54 -2.50 -37.16
C LEU A 167 -70.77 -3.81 -37.01
N ILE A 168 -70.53 -4.54 -38.10
CA ILE A 168 -69.72 -5.76 -38.11
C ILE A 168 -68.28 -5.52 -37.63
N GLU A 169 -67.69 -4.38 -37.99
CA GLU A 169 -66.33 -4.01 -37.62
C GLU A 169 -66.23 -3.48 -36.18
N THR A 170 -67.28 -2.79 -35.71
CA THR A 170 -67.28 -2.07 -34.43
C THR A 170 -67.87 -2.88 -33.27
N CYS A 171 -68.77 -3.83 -33.55
CA CYS A 171 -69.38 -4.70 -32.55
C CYS A 171 -68.54 -5.93 -32.18
N ASP A 172 -68.91 -6.59 -31.10
CA ASP A 172 -68.30 -7.86 -30.66
C ASP A 172 -68.52 -9.01 -31.65
N GLU A 173 -67.71 -10.07 -31.54
CA GLU A 173 -67.74 -11.20 -32.47
C GLU A 173 -69.11 -11.89 -32.55
N THR A 174 -69.87 -11.91 -31.45
CA THR A 174 -71.18 -12.56 -31.42
C THR A 174 -72.20 -11.78 -32.23
N VAL A 175 -72.25 -10.47 -32.03
CA VAL A 175 -73.14 -9.55 -32.74
C VAL A 175 -72.72 -9.39 -34.20
N SER A 176 -71.42 -9.32 -34.47
CA SER A 176 -70.85 -9.28 -35.82
C SER A 176 -71.19 -10.54 -36.63
N ARG A 177 -71.11 -11.74 -36.02
CA ARG A 177 -71.52 -12.99 -36.67
C ARG A 177 -73.01 -13.01 -37.00
N ASP A 178 -73.85 -12.59 -36.07
CA ASP A 178 -75.31 -12.52 -36.28
C ASP A 178 -75.67 -11.53 -37.41
N LEU A 179 -75.00 -10.37 -37.46
CA LEU A 179 -75.16 -9.37 -38.51
C LEU A 179 -74.72 -9.89 -39.88
N LYS A 180 -73.56 -10.56 -39.96
CA LYS A 180 -73.08 -11.21 -41.20
C LYS A 180 -74.08 -12.23 -41.71
N GLN A 181 -74.66 -13.02 -40.81
CA GLN A 181 -75.65 -14.03 -41.18
C GLN A 181 -76.95 -13.40 -41.71
N GLN A 182 -77.43 -12.33 -41.08
CA GLN A 182 -78.62 -11.60 -41.56
C GLN A 182 -78.38 -10.89 -42.90
N LEU A 183 -77.22 -10.23 -43.07
CA LEU A 183 -76.85 -9.60 -44.34
C LEU A 183 -76.72 -10.62 -45.47
N LEU A 184 -76.11 -11.78 -45.22
CA LEU A 184 -75.99 -12.85 -46.20
C LEU A 184 -77.37 -13.34 -46.68
N LEU A 185 -78.31 -13.52 -45.76
CA LEU A 185 -79.67 -13.95 -46.10
C LEU A 185 -80.44 -12.88 -46.88
N LEU A 186 -80.30 -11.60 -46.51
CA LEU A 186 -81.01 -10.50 -47.18
C LEU A 186 -80.41 -10.17 -48.55
N ASN A 187 -79.08 -10.16 -48.68
CA ASN A 187 -78.39 -9.97 -49.95
C ASN A 187 -78.70 -11.12 -50.92
N GLY A 188 -78.74 -12.37 -50.43
CA GLY A 188 -79.13 -13.52 -51.25
C GLY A 188 -80.58 -13.50 -51.74
N ARG A 189 -81.52 -12.97 -50.94
CA ARG A 189 -82.92 -12.75 -51.36
C ARG A 189 -83.06 -11.57 -52.35
N HIS A 190 -82.17 -10.59 -52.29
CA HIS A 190 -82.15 -9.44 -53.20
C HIS A 190 -81.54 -9.76 -54.57
N GLU A 191 -80.52 -10.63 -54.64
CA GLU A 191 -79.82 -10.99 -55.89
C GLU A 191 -80.62 -11.92 -56.83
N HIS A 192 -81.65 -12.63 -56.35
CA HIS A 192 -82.44 -13.57 -57.17
C HIS A 192 -83.96 -13.31 -57.23
N PRO A 193 -84.45 -12.19 -57.81
CA PRO A 193 -85.89 -12.06 -58.12
C PRO A 193 -86.29 -12.66 -59.49
N GLU A 194 -85.40 -12.67 -60.51
CA GLU A 194 -85.67 -13.10 -61.90
C GLU A 194 -84.37 -13.62 -62.58
N ASP A 195 -84.48 -14.53 -63.58
CA ASP A 195 -83.41 -15.20 -64.39
C ASP A 195 -82.72 -16.44 -63.75
N VAL A 196 -82.56 -17.65 -64.34
CA VAL A 196 -82.01 -18.01 -65.67
C VAL A 196 -82.46 -19.44 -66.11
N PRO A 197 -83.57 -19.63 -66.85
CA PRO A 197 -83.62 -20.73 -67.85
C PRO A 197 -84.06 -20.30 -69.26
N GLY A 198 -84.47 -19.04 -69.45
CA GLY A 198 -85.11 -18.57 -70.69
C GLY A 198 -84.17 -18.14 -71.82
N ARG A 199 -82.94 -17.71 -71.52
CA ARG A 199 -82.00 -17.20 -72.56
C ARG A 199 -81.20 -18.31 -73.26
N HIS A 200 -80.72 -19.30 -72.51
CA HIS A 200 -79.94 -20.41 -73.09
C HIS A 200 -80.76 -21.28 -74.04
N ARG A 201 -82.07 -21.46 -73.79
CA ARG A 201 -82.96 -22.24 -74.67
C ARG A 201 -83.20 -21.55 -76.04
N ARG A 202 -83.25 -20.21 -76.07
CA ARG A 202 -83.48 -19.42 -77.30
C ARG A 202 -82.25 -19.32 -78.20
N GLU A 203 -81.05 -19.43 -77.63
CA GLU A 203 -79.79 -19.33 -78.37
C GLU A 203 -79.38 -20.68 -79.01
N ASP A 204 -79.63 -21.79 -78.31
CA ASP A 204 -79.46 -23.14 -78.85
C ASP A 204 -80.50 -23.48 -79.95
N GLU A 205 -81.73 -22.99 -79.81
CA GLU A 205 -82.75 -23.07 -80.87
C GLU A 205 -82.33 -22.29 -82.13
N ARG A 206 -81.75 -21.09 -81.98
CA ARG A 206 -81.21 -20.31 -83.12
C ARG A 206 -80.00 -20.97 -83.78
N ARG A 207 -79.07 -21.56 -83.01
CA ARG A 207 -77.90 -22.30 -83.54
C ARG A 207 -78.31 -23.50 -84.38
N ARG A 208 -79.38 -24.22 -84.01
CA ARG A 208 -79.89 -25.39 -84.76
C ARG A 208 -80.83 -25.00 -85.90
N ALA A 209 -81.52 -23.86 -85.81
CA ALA A 209 -82.51 -23.42 -86.81
C ALA A 209 -81.91 -22.94 -88.13
N VAL A 210 -80.72 -22.31 -88.14
CA VAL A 210 -80.11 -21.79 -89.39
C VAL A 210 -79.66 -22.91 -90.34
N PRO A 211 -78.93 -23.96 -89.90
CA PRO A 211 -78.60 -25.10 -90.77
C PRO A 211 -79.83 -25.88 -91.25
N ALA A 212 -80.87 -26.00 -90.40
CA ALA A 212 -82.13 -26.66 -90.74
C ALA A 212 -82.93 -25.87 -91.81
N MET A 213 -82.96 -24.53 -91.71
CA MET A 213 -83.58 -23.64 -92.70
C MET A 213 -82.85 -23.68 -94.05
N GLU A 214 -81.52 -23.76 -94.06
CA GLU A 214 -80.73 -23.95 -95.29
C GLU A 214 -80.96 -25.32 -95.95
N ALA A 215 -81.13 -26.38 -95.15
CA ALA A 215 -81.48 -27.71 -95.66
C ALA A 215 -82.90 -27.72 -96.27
N ALA A 216 -83.85 -27.04 -95.62
CA ALA A 216 -85.23 -26.86 -96.11
C ALA A 216 -85.28 -26.04 -97.41
N CYS A 217 -84.51 -24.95 -97.53
CA CYS A 217 -84.41 -24.18 -98.78
C CYS A 217 -83.78 -24.98 -99.93
N ARG A 218 -82.78 -25.83 -99.63
CA ARG A 218 -82.20 -26.75 -100.63
C ARG A 218 -83.19 -27.85 -101.05
N ALA A 219 -84.00 -28.35 -100.13
CA ALA A 219 -85.08 -29.28 -100.44
C ALA A 219 -86.16 -28.61 -101.32
N ALA A 220 -86.63 -27.42 -100.93
CA ALA A 220 -87.60 -26.64 -101.70
C ALA A 220 -87.10 -26.30 -103.11
N GLY A 221 -85.81 -25.97 -103.27
CA GLY A 221 -85.19 -25.76 -104.59
C GLY A 221 -85.14 -27.00 -105.47
N ARG A 222 -84.92 -28.19 -104.87
CA ARG A 222 -85.00 -29.47 -105.60
C ARG A 222 -86.42 -29.82 -106.01
N THR A 223 -87.41 -29.55 -105.15
CA THR A 223 -88.83 -29.75 -105.46
C THR A 223 -89.31 -28.77 -106.55
N ALA A 224 -88.88 -27.51 -106.51
CA ALA A 224 -89.15 -26.52 -107.57
C ALA A 224 -88.51 -26.92 -108.91
N GLN A 225 -87.30 -27.51 -108.90
CA GLN A 225 -86.68 -28.06 -110.11
C GLN A 225 -87.42 -29.29 -110.67
N LEU A 226 -88.02 -30.13 -109.82
CA LEU A 226 -88.84 -31.25 -110.28
C LEU A 226 -90.17 -30.80 -110.88
N LEU A 227 -90.83 -29.81 -110.26
CA LEU A 227 -92.10 -29.22 -110.73
C LEU A 227 -91.92 -28.35 -111.99
N SER A 228 -90.69 -27.91 -112.29
CA SER A 228 -90.36 -27.12 -113.49
C SER A 228 -90.61 -27.84 -114.82
N LYS A 229 -90.75 -29.17 -114.80
CA LYS A 229 -90.98 -29.99 -116.01
C LYS A 229 -92.43 -30.02 -116.50
N ASP A 230 -93.40 -29.78 -115.61
CA ASP A 230 -94.83 -29.98 -115.89
C ASP A 230 -95.70 -28.71 -115.74
N ALA A 231 -95.08 -27.53 -115.49
CA ALA A 231 -95.78 -26.28 -115.17
C ALA A 231 -95.78 -25.24 -116.33
N PRO A 232 -96.84 -24.41 -116.48
CA PRO A 232 -96.90 -23.33 -117.46
C PRO A 232 -95.85 -22.23 -117.19
N GLN A 233 -95.33 -21.62 -118.24
CA GLN A 233 -94.11 -20.79 -118.22
C GLN A 233 -94.19 -19.53 -117.33
N GLU A 234 -95.40 -19.04 -117.04
CA GLU A 234 -95.65 -17.87 -116.19
C GLU A 234 -95.47 -18.21 -114.69
N GLU A 235 -95.86 -19.43 -114.28
CA GLU A 235 -95.67 -19.95 -112.92
C GLU A 235 -94.20 -20.29 -112.64
N LEU A 236 -93.47 -20.71 -113.68
CA LEU A 236 -92.01 -20.95 -113.65
C LEU A 236 -91.21 -19.69 -113.34
N LEU A 237 -91.59 -18.55 -113.94
CA LEU A 237 -90.95 -17.25 -113.70
C LEU A 237 -91.25 -16.73 -112.28
N GLN A 238 -92.47 -16.91 -111.79
CA GLN A 238 -92.80 -16.56 -110.40
C GLN A 238 -92.07 -17.46 -109.39
N MET A 239 -92.02 -18.77 -109.63
CA MET A 239 -91.36 -19.72 -108.73
C MET A 239 -89.84 -19.48 -108.65
N THR A 240 -89.21 -19.15 -109.78
CA THR A 240 -87.78 -18.77 -109.81
C THR A 240 -87.50 -17.42 -109.15
N ALA A 241 -88.38 -16.43 -109.28
CA ALA A 241 -88.26 -15.14 -108.60
C ALA A 241 -88.44 -15.26 -107.08
N VAL A 242 -89.40 -16.05 -106.61
CA VAL A 242 -89.60 -16.32 -105.17
C VAL A 242 -88.41 -17.08 -104.60
N MET A 243 -87.87 -18.08 -105.32
CA MET A 243 -86.65 -18.78 -104.91
C MET A 243 -85.41 -17.88 -104.87
N ALA A 244 -85.29 -16.92 -105.80
CA ALA A 244 -84.20 -15.93 -105.79
C ALA A 244 -84.33 -14.96 -104.60
N SER A 245 -85.55 -14.50 -104.31
CA SER A 245 -85.84 -13.66 -103.13
C SER A 245 -85.56 -14.39 -101.82
N ILE A 246 -86.01 -15.63 -101.68
CA ILE A 246 -85.70 -16.48 -100.51
C ILE A 246 -84.19 -16.67 -100.37
N LYS A 247 -83.47 -16.91 -101.48
CA LYS A 247 -82.00 -17.06 -101.48
C LYS A 247 -81.28 -15.76 -101.09
N GLU A 248 -81.79 -14.60 -101.51
CA GLU A 248 -81.26 -13.28 -101.13
C GLU A 248 -81.50 -12.98 -99.65
N GLN A 249 -82.71 -13.26 -99.14
CA GLN A 249 -83.03 -13.09 -97.72
C GLN A 249 -82.20 -14.04 -96.83
N LEU A 250 -81.97 -15.28 -97.28
CA LEU A 250 -81.09 -16.23 -96.59
C LEU A 250 -79.65 -15.72 -96.52
N SER A 251 -79.15 -15.09 -97.60
CA SER A 251 -77.79 -14.51 -97.64
C SER A 251 -77.58 -13.31 -96.71
N LYS A 252 -78.65 -12.56 -96.42
CA LYS A 252 -78.63 -11.45 -95.45
C LYS A 252 -78.61 -11.96 -94.00
N VAL A 253 -79.30 -13.08 -93.72
CA VAL A 253 -79.26 -13.74 -92.41
C VAL A 253 -77.96 -14.54 -92.20
N SER A 254 -77.35 -15.03 -93.27
CA SER A 254 -76.05 -15.75 -93.25
C SER A 254 -74.82 -14.84 -93.41
N GLY A 255 -74.96 -13.52 -93.21
CA GLY A 255 -73.84 -12.56 -93.14
C GLY A 255 -73.07 -12.54 -91.81
N CYS A 256 -73.53 -13.27 -90.79
CA CYS A 256 -72.87 -13.42 -89.48
C CYS A 256 -71.63 -14.36 -89.34
N PRO A 257 -71.27 -15.28 -90.27
CA PRO A 257 -70.15 -16.20 -90.10
C PRO A 257 -68.75 -15.57 -90.00
N PRO A 258 -68.38 -14.47 -90.69
CA PRO A 258 -67.06 -13.87 -90.53
C PRO A 258 -66.88 -13.28 -89.12
N LEU A 259 -67.89 -12.58 -88.59
CA LEU A 259 -67.89 -12.07 -87.21
C LEU A 259 -67.75 -13.21 -86.19
N LEU A 260 -68.51 -14.30 -86.38
CA LEU A 260 -68.52 -15.42 -85.45
C LEU A 260 -67.20 -16.22 -85.48
N ARG A 261 -66.60 -16.39 -86.67
CA ARG A 261 -65.29 -17.04 -86.85
C ARG A 261 -64.16 -16.19 -86.26
N GLU A 262 -64.19 -14.88 -86.48
CA GLU A 262 -63.17 -13.96 -85.98
C GLU A 262 -63.28 -13.76 -84.46
N ALA A 263 -64.50 -13.70 -83.91
CA ALA A 263 -64.71 -13.71 -82.46
C ALA A 263 -64.27 -15.03 -81.80
N GLN A 264 -64.52 -16.17 -82.44
CA GLN A 264 -63.99 -17.47 -81.97
C GLN A 264 -62.46 -17.54 -82.00
N ALA A 265 -61.80 -16.84 -82.91
CA ALA A 265 -60.34 -16.78 -82.95
C ALA A 265 -59.73 -15.95 -81.79
N LEU A 266 -60.51 -15.08 -81.15
CA LEU A 266 -60.09 -14.32 -79.97
C LEU A 266 -60.17 -15.13 -78.66
N LEU A 267 -60.96 -16.22 -78.62
CA LEU A 267 -61.16 -17.03 -77.40
C LEU A 267 -59.84 -17.62 -76.85
N PRO A 268 -59.03 -18.36 -77.64
CA PRO A 268 -57.83 -19.00 -77.12
C PRO A 268 -56.80 -18.03 -76.46
N PRO A 269 -56.45 -16.87 -77.06
CA PRO A 269 -55.53 -15.94 -76.40
C PRO A 269 -56.13 -15.27 -75.16
N LEU A 270 -57.46 -15.10 -75.09
CA LEU A 270 -58.16 -14.59 -73.91
C LEU A 270 -58.21 -15.61 -72.77
N GLU A 271 -58.52 -16.88 -73.05
CA GLU A 271 -58.49 -17.98 -72.08
C GLU A 271 -57.08 -18.19 -71.51
N GLU A 272 -56.05 -18.11 -72.37
CA GLU A 272 -54.66 -18.19 -71.92
C GLU A 272 -54.27 -16.96 -71.07
N MET A 273 -54.76 -15.77 -71.41
CA MET A 273 -54.58 -14.58 -70.57
C MET A 273 -55.21 -14.77 -69.19
N GLU A 274 -56.47 -15.21 -69.11
CA GLU A 274 -57.18 -15.43 -67.86
C GLU A 274 -56.44 -16.42 -66.95
N LYS A 275 -55.96 -17.54 -67.52
CA LYS A 275 -55.14 -18.52 -66.80
C LYS A 275 -53.86 -17.89 -66.23
N ASN A 276 -53.17 -17.05 -67.00
CA ASN A 276 -51.94 -16.39 -66.55
C ASN A 276 -52.22 -15.26 -65.56
N ILE A 277 -53.38 -14.59 -65.61
CA ILE A 277 -53.81 -13.58 -64.63
C ILE A 277 -53.98 -14.24 -63.26
N SER A 278 -54.63 -15.41 -63.20
CA SER A 278 -54.77 -16.17 -61.96
C SER A 278 -53.41 -16.61 -61.41
N GLY A 279 -52.51 -17.10 -62.27
CA GLY A 279 -51.13 -17.46 -61.89
C GLY A 279 -50.32 -16.25 -61.40
N PHE A 280 -50.53 -15.08 -62.00
CA PHE A 280 -49.89 -13.82 -61.59
C PHE A 280 -50.32 -13.43 -60.17
N TYR A 281 -51.62 -13.39 -59.89
CA TYR A 281 -52.11 -13.00 -58.56
C TYR A 281 -51.71 -14.00 -57.48
N GLN A 282 -51.67 -15.30 -57.78
CA GLN A 282 -51.20 -16.29 -56.82
C GLN A 282 -49.71 -16.10 -56.47
N ALA A 283 -48.87 -15.76 -57.44
CA ALA A 283 -47.46 -15.46 -57.19
C ALA A 283 -47.29 -14.11 -56.45
N LEU A 284 -48.12 -13.11 -56.76
CA LEU A 284 -48.15 -11.82 -56.09
C LEU A 284 -48.55 -11.96 -54.61
N GLU A 285 -49.59 -12.74 -54.31
CA GLU A 285 -50.05 -13.00 -52.95
C GLU A 285 -48.96 -13.70 -52.12
N LYS A 286 -48.31 -14.73 -52.68
CA LYS A 286 -47.20 -15.42 -52.02
C LYS A 286 -45.99 -14.51 -51.78
N ALA A 287 -45.68 -13.62 -52.74
CA ALA A 287 -44.63 -12.62 -52.54
C ALA A 287 -45.02 -11.60 -51.45
N GLY A 288 -46.27 -11.13 -51.46
CA GLY A 288 -46.83 -10.22 -50.46
C GLY A 288 -46.87 -10.80 -49.05
N ALA A 289 -47.11 -12.11 -48.92
CA ALA A 289 -47.05 -12.79 -47.62
C ALA A 289 -45.64 -12.79 -47.03
N ILE A 290 -44.59 -12.88 -47.87
CA ILE A 290 -43.19 -12.80 -47.41
C ILE A 290 -42.86 -11.36 -47.00
N THR A 291 -43.14 -10.37 -47.85
CA THR A 291 -42.82 -8.96 -47.57
C THR A 291 -43.67 -8.34 -46.46
N GLY A 292 -44.88 -8.85 -46.24
CA GLY A 292 -45.79 -8.44 -45.16
C GLY A 292 -45.60 -9.18 -43.84
N SER A 293 -44.82 -10.28 -43.82
CA SER A 293 -44.50 -10.98 -42.58
C SER A 293 -43.45 -10.22 -41.78
N SER A 294 -43.87 -9.53 -40.72
CA SER A 294 -42.99 -8.79 -39.81
C SER A 294 -42.26 -9.68 -38.80
N GLN A 295 -42.17 -11.00 -39.04
CA GLN A 295 -41.54 -11.93 -38.09
C GLN A 295 -40.04 -12.09 -38.36
N PRO A 296 -39.19 -11.81 -37.35
CA PRO A 296 -37.77 -12.08 -37.41
C PRO A 296 -37.55 -13.59 -37.26
N GLY A 297 -37.50 -14.28 -38.41
CA GLY A 297 -37.02 -15.66 -38.48
C GLY A 297 -35.51 -15.63 -38.68
N GLY A 298 -34.77 -16.43 -37.91
CA GLY A 298 -33.30 -16.40 -37.87
C GLY A 298 -32.62 -16.54 -39.25
N GLY A 299 -31.32 -16.23 -39.33
CA GLY A 299 -30.59 -16.09 -40.59
C GLY A 299 -30.63 -17.28 -41.58
N SER A 300 -31.04 -18.48 -41.16
CA SER A 300 -31.33 -19.60 -42.09
C SER A 300 -32.59 -19.36 -42.92
N ASP A 301 -33.60 -18.74 -42.33
CA ASP A 301 -34.90 -18.46 -42.95
C ASP A 301 -34.79 -17.29 -43.93
N PHE A 302 -33.93 -16.31 -43.67
CA PHE A 302 -33.72 -15.16 -44.56
C PHE A 302 -33.27 -15.58 -45.96
N ARG A 303 -32.24 -16.44 -46.05
CA ARG A 303 -31.69 -16.90 -47.33
C ARG A 303 -32.72 -17.68 -48.14
N GLN A 304 -33.52 -18.50 -47.46
CA GLN A 304 -34.62 -19.24 -48.06
C GLN A 304 -35.74 -18.30 -48.54
N LYS A 305 -36.21 -17.37 -47.69
CA LYS A 305 -37.23 -16.37 -48.02
C LYS A 305 -36.80 -15.49 -49.20
N CYS A 306 -35.53 -15.08 -49.28
CA CYS A 306 -34.99 -14.35 -50.42
C CYS A 306 -35.05 -15.15 -51.72
N GLN A 307 -34.76 -16.45 -51.64
CA GLN A 307 -34.80 -17.34 -52.80
C GLN A 307 -36.26 -17.55 -53.27
N GLU A 308 -37.19 -17.80 -52.34
CA GLU A 308 -38.63 -17.91 -52.61
C GLU A 308 -39.20 -16.62 -53.23
N LEU A 309 -38.87 -15.46 -52.65
CA LEU A 309 -39.28 -14.16 -53.18
C LEU A 309 -38.74 -13.91 -54.60
N ALA A 310 -37.50 -14.32 -54.89
CA ALA A 310 -36.93 -14.27 -56.24
C ALA A 310 -37.70 -15.18 -57.22
N THR A 311 -38.09 -16.39 -56.78
CA THR A 311 -38.90 -17.29 -57.61
C THR A 311 -40.30 -16.75 -57.92
N PHE A 312 -40.99 -16.16 -56.93
CA PHE A 312 -42.30 -15.55 -57.14
C PHE A 312 -42.20 -14.31 -58.03
N THR A 313 -41.16 -13.49 -57.82
CA THR A 313 -40.87 -12.33 -58.68
C THR A 313 -40.66 -12.74 -60.14
N HIS A 314 -39.91 -13.83 -60.37
CA HIS A 314 -39.71 -14.39 -61.69
C HIS A 314 -41.01 -14.95 -62.30
N SER A 315 -41.82 -15.65 -61.49
CA SER A 315 -43.11 -16.21 -61.91
C SER A 315 -44.09 -15.11 -62.36
N CYS A 316 -44.22 -14.02 -61.62
CA CYS A 316 -45.06 -12.89 -62.01
C CYS A 316 -44.60 -12.27 -63.34
N ARG A 317 -43.29 -12.06 -63.54
CA ARG A 317 -42.76 -11.56 -64.82
C ARG A 317 -43.11 -12.52 -65.97
N LYS A 318 -42.96 -13.83 -65.76
CA LYS A 318 -43.30 -14.83 -66.77
C LYS A 318 -44.79 -14.77 -67.14
N CYS A 319 -45.69 -14.75 -66.16
CA CYS A 319 -47.13 -14.60 -66.42
C CYS A 319 -47.45 -13.29 -67.16
N LEU A 320 -46.84 -12.17 -66.74
CA LEU A 320 -47.03 -10.87 -67.37
C LEU A 320 -46.58 -10.87 -68.84
N THR A 321 -45.43 -11.47 -69.18
CA THR A 321 -44.96 -11.54 -70.57
C THR A 321 -45.91 -12.31 -71.50
N VAL A 322 -46.57 -13.36 -70.99
CA VAL A 322 -47.58 -14.11 -71.76
C VAL A 322 -48.85 -13.26 -71.93
N ILE A 323 -49.29 -12.58 -70.87
CA ILE A 323 -50.45 -11.68 -70.89
C ILE A 323 -50.23 -10.55 -71.91
N GLU A 324 -49.07 -9.90 -71.91
CA GLU A 324 -48.71 -8.82 -72.84
C GLU A 324 -48.67 -9.31 -74.30
N ARG A 325 -48.07 -10.48 -74.54
CA ARG A 325 -48.01 -11.09 -75.87
C ARG A 325 -49.41 -11.39 -76.41
N ASN A 326 -50.27 -11.96 -75.57
CA ASN A 326 -51.64 -12.31 -75.95
C ASN A 326 -52.52 -11.07 -76.12
N HIS A 327 -52.36 -10.05 -75.28
CA HIS A 327 -53.00 -8.76 -75.45
C HIS A 327 -52.63 -8.10 -76.79
N GLN A 328 -51.33 -8.07 -77.14
CA GLN A 328 -50.87 -7.57 -78.45
C GLN A 328 -51.40 -8.41 -79.62
N SER A 329 -51.60 -9.72 -79.43
CA SER A 329 -52.20 -10.61 -80.44
C SER A 329 -53.68 -10.30 -80.65
N VAL A 330 -54.44 -10.13 -79.56
CA VAL A 330 -55.85 -9.73 -79.57
C VAL A 330 -56.00 -8.35 -80.20
N GLN A 331 -55.18 -7.38 -79.81
CA GLN A 331 -55.21 -6.02 -80.34
C GLN A 331 -54.93 -5.98 -81.86
N ARG A 332 -53.94 -6.75 -82.35
CA ARG A 332 -53.67 -6.90 -83.78
C ARG A 332 -54.82 -7.55 -84.53
N SER A 333 -55.46 -8.56 -83.94
CA SER A 333 -56.58 -9.28 -84.55
C SER A 333 -57.84 -8.42 -84.66
N VAL A 334 -58.12 -7.59 -83.64
CA VAL A 334 -59.24 -6.64 -83.64
C VAL A 334 -58.97 -5.47 -84.59
N SER A 335 -57.74 -4.92 -84.61
CA SER A 335 -57.37 -3.79 -85.47
C SER A 335 -57.29 -4.15 -86.97
N GLY A 336 -57.01 -5.42 -87.28
CA GLY A 336 -56.92 -5.92 -88.65
C GLY A 336 -58.25 -6.40 -89.24
N SER A 337 -59.33 -6.44 -88.44
CA SER A 337 -60.64 -6.95 -88.84
C SER A 337 -61.65 -5.81 -89.02
N ALA A 338 -62.34 -5.80 -90.17
CA ALA A 338 -63.49 -4.93 -90.39
C ALA A 338 -64.74 -5.38 -89.62
N ALA A 339 -64.84 -6.66 -89.24
CA ALA A 339 -65.99 -7.21 -88.53
C ALA A 339 -65.95 -6.90 -87.02
N LEU A 340 -64.77 -6.82 -86.41
CA LEU A 340 -64.58 -6.65 -84.97
C LEU A 340 -64.40 -5.18 -84.53
N HIS A 341 -64.60 -4.21 -85.43
CA HIS A 341 -64.32 -2.79 -85.18
C HIS A 341 -65.14 -2.14 -84.03
N HIS A 342 -66.24 -2.77 -83.60
CA HIS A 342 -67.05 -2.32 -82.45
C HIS A 342 -66.60 -2.93 -81.11
N LEU A 343 -65.62 -3.84 -81.09
CA LEU A 343 -65.15 -4.47 -79.86
C LEU A 343 -64.26 -3.49 -79.07
N ASP A 344 -64.73 -3.04 -77.92
CA ASP A 344 -63.95 -2.16 -77.03
C ASP A 344 -62.91 -2.96 -76.23
N LEU A 345 -61.64 -2.56 -76.37
CA LEU A 345 -60.50 -3.15 -75.66
C LEU A 345 -60.06 -2.32 -74.44
N ALA A 346 -60.71 -1.20 -74.13
CA ALA A 346 -60.30 -0.28 -73.06
C ALA A 346 -60.20 -0.97 -71.70
N LEU A 347 -61.15 -1.84 -71.35
CA LEU A 347 -61.14 -2.60 -70.10
C LEU A 347 -59.96 -3.58 -70.04
N LEU A 348 -59.67 -4.27 -71.15
CA LEU A 348 -58.55 -5.21 -71.24
C LEU A 348 -57.22 -4.47 -71.13
N GLN A 349 -57.09 -3.34 -71.83
CA GLN A 349 -55.89 -2.51 -71.81
C GLN A 349 -55.63 -1.91 -70.41
N ARG A 350 -56.69 -1.44 -69.73
CA ARG A 350 -56.62 -1.00 -68.33
C ARG A 350 -56.15 -2.13 -67.42
N ARG A 351 -56.70 -3.34 -67.59
CA ARG A 351 -56.33 -4.50 -66.77
C ARG A 351 -54.86 -4.90 -66.95
N VAL A 352 -54.35 -4.87 -68.18
CA VAL A 352 -52.92 -5.13 -68.47
C VAL A 352 -52.03 -4.06 -67.82
N ALA A 353 -52.42 -2.78 -67.90
CA ALA A 353 -51.69 -1.70 -67.24
C ALA A 353 -51.67 -1.83 -65.70
N GLU A 354 -52.78 -2.26 -65.10
CA GLU A 354 -52.85 -2.57 -63.66
C GLU A 354 -51.88 -3.70 -63.28
N LEU A 355 -51.81 -4.78 -64.07
CA LEU A 355 -50.91 -5.91 -63.85
C LEU A 355 -49.43 -5.52 -64.02
N GLN A 356 -49.12 -4.68 -65.02
CA GLN A 356 -47.78 -4.12 -65.21
C GLN A 356 -47.34 -3.30 -63.99
N THR A 357 -48.22 -2.42 -63.51
CA THR A 357 -47.98 -1.59 -62.33
C THR A 357 -47.80 -2.45 -61.07
N ALA A 358 -48.67 -3.45 -60.87
CA ALA A 358 -48.57 -4.40 -59.76
C ALA A 358 -47.25 -5.19 -59.78
N SER A 359 -46.79 -5.62 -60.97
CA SER A 359 -45.51 -6.31 -61.11
C SER A 359 -44.32 -5.42 -60.77
N GLN A 360 -44.33 -4.16 -61.22
CA GLN A 360 -43.29 -3.18 -60.90
C GLN A 360 -43.24 -2.88 -59.39
N ASN A 361 -44.40 -2.66 -58.77
CA ASN A 361 -44.50 -2.43 -57.32
C ASN A 361 -43.95 -3.61 -56.53
N MET A 362 -44.35 -4.85 -56.87
CA MET A 362 -43.84 -6.05 -56.21
C MET A 362 -42.32 -6.20 -56.35
N ILE A 363 -41.74 -5.90 -57.52
CA ILE A 363 -40.28 -5.94 -57.70
C ILE A 363 -39.60 -4.90 -56.80
N ARG A 364 -40.15 -3.68 -56.72
CA ARG A 364 -39.62 -2.61 -55.86
C ARG A 364 -39.69 -3.03 -54.39
N GLU A 365 -40.88 -3.41 -53.91
CA GLU A 365 -41.11 -3.87 -52.53
C GLU A 365 -40.20 -5.04 -52.16
N SER A 366 -40.03 -6.02 -53.06
CA SER A 366 -39.13 -7.16 -52.87
C SER A 366 -37.67 -6.74 -52.71
N THR A 367 -37.20 -5.77 -53.50
CA THR A 367 -35.83 -5.25 -53.38
C THR A 367 -35.62 -4.38 -52.14
N GLU A 368 -36.61 -3.59 -51.75
CA GLU A 368 -36.57 -2.75 -50.55
C GLU A 368 -36.59 -3.61 -49.29
N TRP A 369 -37.48 -4.60 -49.23
CA TRP A 369 -37.54 -5.59 -48.15
C TRP A 369 -36.20 -6.31 -47.99
N ARG A 370 -35.58 -6.78 -49.09
CA ARG A 370 -34.26 -7.44 -49.02
C ARG A 370 -33.19 -6.52 -48.43
N ARG A 371 -33.09 -5.28 -48.91
CA ARG A 371 -32.08 -4.33 -48.40
C ARG A 371 -32.30 -4.02 -46.92
N HIS A 372 -33.55 -3.85 -46.52
CA HIS A 372 -33.91 -3.59 -45.13
C HIS A 372 -33.51 -4.76 -44.22
N GLU A 373 -33.83 -5.99 -44.64
CA GLU A 373 -33.52 -7.19 -43.87
C GLU A 373 -32.01 -7.49 -43.80
N GLU A 374 -31.26 -7.22 -44.89
CA GLU A 374 -29.79 -7.29 -44.89
C GLU A 374 -29.18 -6.28 -43.92
N ALA A 375 -29.64 -5.02 -43.94
CA ALA A 375 -29.18 -3.99 -43.01
C ALA A 375 -29.47 -4.34 -41.54
N ASN A 376 -30.65 -4.93 -41.27
CA ASN A 376 -31.02 -5.42 -39.95
C ASN A 376 -30.11 -6.56 -39.49
N SER A 377 -29.81 -7.51 -40.38
CA SER A 377 -28.88 -8.61 -40.09
C SER A 377 -27.47 -8.12 -39.80
N ASP A 378 -26.98 -7.13 -40.55
CA ASP A 378 -25.65 -6.53 -40.32
C ASP A 378 -25.58 -5.78 -38.98
N LEU A 379 -26.66 -5.12 -38.57
CA LEU A 379 -26.78 -4.46 -37.27
C LEU A 379 -26.75 -5.47 -36.10
N LEU A 380 -27.53 -6.55 -36.22
CA LEU A 380 -27.50 -7.67 -35.27
C LEU A 380 -26.09 -8.29 -35.18
N GLY A 381 -25.42 -8.48 -36.31
CA GLY A 381 -24.04 -8.98 -36.36
C GLY A 381 -23.06 -8.06 -35.63
N ARG A 382 -23.09 -6.75 -35.91
CA ARG A 382 -22.21 -5.78 -35.24
C ARG A 382 -22.44 -5.71 -33.73
N PHE A 383 -23.69 -5.80 -33.29
CA PHE A 383 -24.01 -5.89 -31.87
C PHE A 383 -23.42 -7.15 -31.24
N GLU A 384 -23.64 -8.31 -31.84
CA GLU A 384 -23.14 -9.58 -31.29
C GLU A 384 -21.60 -9.59 -31.22
N GLU A 385 -20.93 -9.11 -32.28
CA GLU A 385 -19.46 -8.95 -32.30
C GLU A 385 -18.98 -8.01 -31.19
N SER A 386 -19.59 -6.84 -31.05
CA SER A 386 -19.23 -5.87 -30.01
C SER A 386 -19.51 -6.38 -28.59
N ARG A 387 -20.58 -7.16 -28.42
CA ARG A 387 -20.94 -7.81 -27.15
C ARG A 387 -19.90 -8.85 -26.76
N VAL A 388 -19.56 -9.74 -27.68
CA VAL A 388 -18.57 -10.81 -27.44
C VAL A 388 -17.20 -10.21 -27.13
N GLU A 389 -16.78 -9.16 -27.84
CA GLU A 389 -15.49 -8.51 -27.55
C GLU A 389 -15.50 -7.82 -26.18
N LEU A 390 -16.58 -7.13 -25.81
CA LEU A 390 -16.73 -6.55 -24.47
C LEU A 390 -16.71 -7.63 -23.38
N GLU A 391 -17.46 -8.71 -23.55
CA GLU A 391 -17.48 -9.83 -22.60
C GLU A 391 -16.12 -10.51 -22.46
N LYS A 392 -15.39 -10.66 -23.56
CA LYS A 392 -14.03 -11.20 -23.58
C LYS A 392 -13.08 -10.30 -22.80
N VAL A 393 -13.11 -8.98 -23.02
CA VAL A 393 -12.29 -8.01 -22.27
C VAL A 393 -12.62 -8.05 -20.78
N LEU A 394 -13.91 -8.04 -20.43
CA LEU A 394 -14.35 -8.16 -19.03
C LEU A 394 -13.90 -9.48 -18.38
N LYS A 395 -13.95 -10.59 -19.13
CA LYS A 395 -13.49 -11.90 -18.66
C LYS A 395 -11.97 -11.94 -18.47
N SER A 396 -11.21 -11.36 -19.40
CA SER A 396 -9.75 -11.22 -19.27
C SER A 396 -9.37 -10.36 -18.06
N ALA A 397 -10.03 -9.22 -17.87
CA ALA A 397 -9.82 -8.36 -16.70
C ALA A 397 -10.12 -9.10 -15.38
N HIS A 398 -11.23 -9.85 -15.31
CA HIS A 398 -11.54 -10.66 -14.14
C HIS A 398 -10.52 -11.79 -13.91
N SER A 399 -10.01 -12.39 -14.98
CA SER A 399 -8.94 -13.39 -14.89
C SER A 399 -7.65 -12.78 -14.34
N CYS A 400 -7.26 -11.58 -14.78
CA CYS A 400 -6.10 -10.87 -14.22
C CYS A 400 -6.33 -10.54 -12.74
N MET A 401 -7.52 -10.11 -12.35
CA MET A 401 -7.82 -9.81 -10.93
C MET A 401 -7.80 -11.05 -10.02
N THR A 402 -7.92 -12.25 -10.59
CA THR A 402 -7.91 -13.52 -9.85
C THR A 402 -6.62 -14.32 -10.01
N GLU A 403 -5.68 -13.84 -10.83
CA GLU A 403 -4.37 -14.47 -11.04
C GLU A 403 -3.57 -14.48 -9.74
N ARG A 404 -2.90 -15.61 -9.46
CA ARG A 404 -2.03 -15.79 -8.29
C ARG A 404 -0.61 -16.11 -8.73
N GLY A 405 0.37 -15.59 -8.02
CA GLY A 405 1.79 -15.65 -8.37
C GLY A 405 2.60 -14.66 -7.57
N GLU A 406 3.82 -14.36 -8.04
CA GLU A 406 4.69 -13.37 -7.41
C GLU A 406 4.11 -11.95 -7.53
N PRO A 407 3.90 -11.23 -6.42
CA PRO A 407 3.20 -9.93 -6.43
C PRO A 407 3.85 -8.88 -7.32
N GLU A 408 5.18 -8.83 -7.40
CA GLU A 408 5.90 -7.85 -8.23
C GLU A 408 5.69 -8.08 -9.73
N ASP A 409 5.73 -9.33 -10.17
CA ASP A 409 5.52 -9.69 -11.57
C ASP A 409 4.06 -9.51 -11.96
N LEU A 410 3.12 -9.86 -11.08
CA LEU A 410 1.69 -9.62 -11.27
C LEU A 410 1.39 -8.12 -11.34
N LEU A 411 1.96 -7.31 -10.45
CA LEU A 411 1.77 -5.87 -10.46
C LEU A 411 2.19 -5.27 -11.80
N ARG A 412 3.36 -5.67 -12.33
CA ARG A 412 3.84 -5.21 -13.65
C ARG A 412 2.89 -5.62 -14.77
N LYS A 413 2.59 -6.93 -14.88
CA LYS A 413 1.70 -7.46 -15.92
C LYS A 413 0.31 -6.84 -15.89
N HIS A 414 -0.27 -6.69 -14.70
CA HIS A 414 -1.62 -6.14 -14.55
C HIS A 414 -1.64 -4.65 -14.86
N THR A 415 -0.63 -3.89 -14.42
CA THR A 415 -0.51 -2.47 -14.78
C THR A 415 -0.47 -2.30 -16.30
N ASP A 416 0.38 -3.08 -16.99
CA ASP A 416 0.49 -3.03 -18.46
C ASP A 416 -0.83 -3.41 -19.16
N PHE A 417 -1.55 -4.42 -18.65
CA PHE A 417 -2.85 -4.83 -19.19
C PHE A 417 -3.93 -3.75 -18.99
N PHE A 418 -4.02 -3.17 -17.80
CA PHE A 418 -5.03 -2.16 -17.46
C PHE A 418 -4.74 -0.78 -18.09
N GLU A 419 -3.49 -0.48 -18.42
CA GLU A 419 -3.14 0.71 -19.23
C GLU A 419 -3.59 0.59 -20.69
N GLN A 420 -3.67 -0.63 -21.23
CA GLN A 420 -4.12 -0.89 -22.61
C GLN A 420 -5.64 -1.00 -22.75
N LEU A 421 -6.38 -0.97 -21.64
CA LEU A 421 -7.83 -1.13 -21.62
C LEU A 421 -8.52 0.12 -22.20
N ASP A 422 -8.98 0.02 -23.44
CA ASP A 422 -9.57 1.14 -24.17
C ASP A 422 -11.10 1.24 -23.96
N GLN A 423 -11.56 2.42 -23.53
CA GLN A 423 -12.97 2.79 -23.42
C GLN A 423 -13.74 2.63 -24.76
N ARG A 424 -13.02 2.61 -25.89
CA ARG A 424 -13.59 2.37 -27.22
C ARG A 424 -14.36 1.05 -27.32
N VAL A 425 -13.99 0.02 -26.57
CA VAL A 425 -14.69 -1.28 -26.60
C VAL A 425 -16.12 -1.11 -26.08
N LEU A 426 -16.30 -0.45 -24.92
CA LEU A 426 -17.63 -0.15 -24.38
C LEU A 426 -18.41 0.80 -25.30
N ASN A 427 -17.77 1.85 -25.82
CA ASN A 427 -18.44 2.83 -26.67
C ASN A 427 -18.94 2.19 -27.98
N SER A 428 -18.18 1.26 -28.56
CA SER A 428 -18.59 0.51 -29.76
C SER A 428 -19.81 -0.37 -29.48
N PHE A 429 -19.84 -1.03 -28.31
CA PHE A 429 -21.00 -1.81 -27.87
C PHE A 429 -22.24 -0.94 -27.66
N LEU A 430 -22.11 0.17 -26.93
CA LEU A 430 -23.24 1.09 -26.69
C LEU A 430 -23.80 1.64 -28.00
N LYS A 431 -22.91 2.05 -28.92
CA LYS A 431 -23.32 2.50 -30.25
C LYS A 431 -24.07 1.42 -31.03
N ALA A 432 -23.61 0.18 -31.00
CA ALA A 432 -24.31 -0.92 -31.66
C ALA A 432 -25.68 -1.21 -31.03
N CYS A 433 -25.85 -0.99 -29.72
CA CYS A 433 -27.14 -1.11 -29.03
C CYS A 433 -28.10 0.02 -29.40
N ASP A 434 -27.61 1.26 -29.49
CA ASP A 434 -28.42 2.41 -29.90
C ASP A 434 -28.93 2.19 -31.34
N GLU A 435 -28.06 1.79 -32.27
CA GLU A 435 -28.43 1.49 -33.65
C GLU A 435 -29.44 0.33 -33.77
N LEU A 436 -29.46 -0.63 -32.82
CA LEU A 436 -30.43 -1.73 -32.79
C LEU A 436 -31.77 -1.35 -32.15
N THR A 437 -31.76 -0.42 -31.21
CA THR A 437 -32.98 0.02 -30.52
C THR A 437 -33.98 0.62 -31.50
N ASP A 438 -33.48 1.29 -32.55
CA ASP A 438 -34.29 1.90 -33.60
C ASP A 438 -35.07 0.88 -34.45
N ILE A 439 -34.68 -0.40 -34.45
CA ILE A 439 -35.19 -1.45 -35.34
C ILE A 439 -35.97 -2.53 -34.60
N LEU A 440 -35.64 -2.78 -33.33
CA LEU A 440 -36.24 -3.85 -32.55
C LEU A 440 -37.68 -3.53 -32.10
N PRO A 441 -38.57 -4.53 -31.98
CA PRO A 441 -39.86 -4.40 -31.31
C PRO A 441 -39.72 -4.09 -29.82
N GLU A 442 -40.71 -3.42 -29.21
CA GLU A 442 -40.71 -3.04 -27.77
C GLU A 442 -40.40 -4.21 -26.81
N GLN A 443 -40.85 -5.43 -27.14
CA GLN A 443 -40.58 -6.63 -26.34
C GLN A 443 -39.10 -7.02 -26.31
N GLU A 444 -38.41 -6.90 -27.45
CA GLU A 444 -36.98 -7.24 -27.56
C GLU A 444 -36.09 -6.07 -27.11
N GLN A 445 -36.57 -4.83 -27.23
CA GLN A 445 -35.90 -3.64 -26.69
C GLN A 445 -35.70 -3.74 -25.16
N GLN A 446 -36.68 -4.28 -24.42
CA GLN A 446 -36.52 -4.50 -22.98
C GLN A 446 -35.38 -5.47 -22.66
N ALA A 447 -35.30 -6.59 -23.39
CA ALA A 447 -34.22 -7.56 -23.23
C ALA A 447 -32.85 -6.95 -23.59
N LEU A 448 -32.76 -6.18 -24.67
CA LEU A 448 -31.56 -5.45 -25.04
C LEU A 448 -31.13 -4.47 -23.94
N GLN A 449 -32.04 -3.64 -23.43
CA GLN A 449 -31.74 -2.70 -22.35
C GLN A 449 -31.24 -3.40 -21.08
N GLU A 450 -31.77 -4.58 -20.74
CA GLU A 450 -31.24 -5.36 -19.62
C GLU A 450 -29.81 -5.82 -19.86
N THR A 451 -29.48 -6.30 -21.08
CA THR A 451 -28.11 -6.70 -21.41
C THR A 451 -27.15 -5.51 -21.35
N VAL A 452 -27.55 -4.35 -21.87
CA VAL A 452 -26.80 -3.09 -21.78
C VAL A 452 -26.56 -2.71 -20.33
N ARG A 453 -27.61 -2.69 -19.50
CA ARG A 453 -27.48 -2.38 -18.06
C ARG A 453 -26.55 -3.36 -17.36
N LYS A 454 -26.64 -4.67 -17.63
CA LYS A 454 -25.79 -5.71 -17.02
C LYS A 454 -24.32 -5.54 -17.40
N LEU A 455 -24.00 -5.40 -18.70
CA LEU A 455 -22.62 -5.28 -19.17
C LEU A 455 -22.00 -3.93 -18.84
N HIS A 456 -22.75 -2.83 -18.98
CA HIS A 456 -22.28 -1.51 -18.59
C HIS A 456 -22.03 -1.42 -17.07
N LYS A 457 -22.90 -2.01 -16.25
CA LYS A 457 -22.66 -2.13 -14.80
C LYS A 457 -21.37 -2.90 -14.52
N ARG A 458 -21.17 -4.07 -15.13
CA ARG A 458 -19.93 -4.85 -14.96
C ARG A 458 -18.68 -4.09 -15.39
N TRP A 459 -18.74 -3.32 -16.47
CA TRP A 459 -17.63 -2.45 -16.87
C TRP A 459 -17.35 -1.37 -15.83
N LYS A 460 -18.39 -0.74 -15.30
CA LYS A 460 -18.26 0.28 -14.25
C LYS A 460 -17.68 -0.30 -12.96
N ASP A 461 -18.18 -1.45 -12.54
CA ASP A 461 -17.70 -2.18 -11.36
C ASP A 461 -16.20 -2.56 -11.56
N MET A 462 -15.83 -3.02 -12.76
CA MET A 462 -14.42 -3.26 -13.12
C MET A 462 -13.58 -1.97 -13.02
N GLN A 463 -14.05 -0.85 -13.55
CA GLN A 463 -13.33 0.44 -13.46
C GLN A 463 -13.12 0.91 -12.03
N THR A 464 -14.05 0.61 -11.11
CA THR A 464 -13.89 0.91 -9.69
C THR A 464 -12.97 -0.07 -8.98
N ASP A 465 -13.01 -1.35 -9.36
CA ASP A 465 -12.25 -2.40 -8.70
C ASP A 465 -10.77 -2.44 -9.13
N VAL A 466 -10.45 -2.06 -10.38
CA VAL A 466 -9.09 -2.12 -10.92
C VAL A 466 -8.08 -1.30 -10.13
N PRO A 467 -8.32 -0.01 -9.81
CA PRO A 467 -7.40 0.77 -8.96
C PRO A 467 -7.19 0.15 -7.58
N LEU A 468 -8.26 -0.39 -6.98
CA LEU A 468 -8.20 -1.05 -5.68
C LEU A 468 -7.39 -2.35 -5.74
N HIS A 469 -7.56 -3.13 -6.81
CA HIS A 469 -6.77 -4.34 -7.07
C HIS A 469 -5.27 -4.04 -7.24
N LEU A 470 -4.94 -3.02 -8.02
CA LEU A 470 -3.54 -2.60 -8.20
C LEU A 470 -2.93 -2.10 -6.88
N LEU A 471 -3.68 -1.37 -6.06
CA LEU A 471 -3.24 -0.97 -4.71
C LEU A 471 -2.99 -2.18 -3.80
N ARG A 472 -3.86 -3.19 -3.81
CA ARG A 472 -3.66 -4.44 -3.05
C ARG A 472 -2.36 -5.15 -3.48
N LEU A 473 -2.13 -5.27 -4.79
CA LEU A 473 -0.91 -5.87 -5.32
C LEU A 473 0.35 -5.07 -4.96
N GLN A 474 0.26 -3.73 -4.92
CA GLN A 474 1.37 -2.89 -4.44
C GLN A 474 1.69 -3.17 -2.96
N VAL A 475 0.67 -3.30 -2.10
CA VAL A 475 0.86 -3.66 -0.69
C VAL A 475 1.49 -5.06 -0.57
N GLU A 476 1.01 -6.03 -1.35
CA GLU A 476 1.57 -7.39 -1.37
C GLU A 476 3.02 -7.41 -1.87
N ALA A 477 3.37 -6.62 -2.89
CA ALA A 477 4.74 -6.49 -3.38
C ALA A 477 5.68 -5.87 -2.33
N GLU A 478 5.27 -4.78 -1.68
CA GLU A 478 6.06 -4.18 -0.60
C GLU A 478 6.17 -5.10 0.61
N ARG A 479 5.13 -5.90 0.88
CA ARG A 479 5.17 -6.95 1.90
C ARG A 479 6.22 -8.02 1.58
N SER A 480 6.28 -8.53 0.36
CA SER A 480 7.30 -9.50 -0.05
C SER A 480 8.72 -8.93 0.09
N ARG A 481 8.94 -7.66 -0.30
CA ARG A 481 10.23 -6.98 -0.10
C ARG A 481 10.58 -6.78 1.37
N LEU A 482 9.59 -6.48 2.21
CA LEU A 482 9.76 -6.37 3.66
C LEU A 482 10.17 -7.70 4.27
N GLU A 483 9.52 -8.80 3.90
CA GLU A 483 9.84 -10.15 4.40
C GLU A 483 11.29 -10.53 4.11
N LEU A 484 11.79 -10.24 2.90
CA LEU A 484 13.20 -10.47 2.54
C LEU A 484 14.16 -9.70 3.45
N SER A 485 13.93 -8.41 3.69
CA SER A 485 14.80 -7.62 4.58
C SER A 485 14.64 -7.97 6.06
N LEU A 486 13.47 -8.44 6.50
CA LEU A 486 13.30 -9.00 7.85
C LEU A 486 14.11 -10.29 8.01
N GLN A 487 14.10 -11.17 7.01
CA GLN A 487 14.92 -12.38 7.00
C GLN A 487 16.42 -12.06 7.04
N GLU A 488 16.88 -11.03 6.32
CA GLU A 488 18.27 -10.55 6.41
C GLU A 488 18.62 -10.10 7.84
N CYS A 489 17.73 -9.35 8.50
CA CYS A 489 17.92 -8.94 9.89
C CYS A 489 18.00 -10.15 10.83
N GLN A 490 17.08 -11.09 10.71
CA GLN A 490 17.04 -12.31 11.55
C GLN A 490 18.27 -13.20 11.33
N ALA A 491 18.74 -13.34 10.10
CA ALA A 491 19.95 -14.08 9.77
C ALA A 491 21.19 -13.43 10.43
N GLU A 492 21.29 -12.11 10.40
CA GLU A 492 22.38 -11.38 11.03
C GLU A 492 22.34 -11.50 12.56
N LEU A 493 21.17 -11.38 13.18
CA LEU A 493 21.01 -11.59 14.63
C LEU A 493 21.38 -13.02 15.05
N THR A 494 21.02 -14.01 14.23
CA THR A 494 21.40 -15.41 14.47
C THR A 494 22.91 -15.59 14.35
N ARG A 495 23.53 -14.93 13.35
CA ARG A 495 24.99 -14.91 13.16
C ARG A 495 25.70 -14.30 14.36
N GLU A 496 25.26 -13.14 14.83
CA GLU A 496 25.86 -12.44 15.98
C GLU A 496 25.77 -13.27 17.27
N ASN A 497 24.58 -13.80 17.57
CA ASN A 497 24.38 -14.64 18.77
C ASN A 497 25.26 -15.90 18.73
N ARG A 498 25.44 -16.52 17.56
CA ARG A 498 26.31 -17.69 17.39
C ARG A 498 27.80 -17.36 17.56
N HIS A 499 28.24 -16.21 17.07
CA HIS A 499 29.66 -15.84 17.08
C HIS A 499 30.14 -15.17 18.38
N LEU A 500 29.23 -14.87 19.32
CA LEU A 500 29.55 -14.23 20.59
C LEU A 500 30.67 -14.92 21.37
N VAL A 501 30.70 -16.25 21.38
CA VAL A 501 31.69 -17.04 22.14
C VAL A 501 33.09 -17.00 21.50
N GLY A 502 33.21 -16.78 20.19
CA GLY A 502 34.47 -16.87 19.47
C GLY A 502 35.08 -15.52 19.08
N VAL A 503 34.28 -14.60 18.53
CA VAL A 503 34.75 -13.32 17.96
C VAL A 503 34.87 -12.23 19.05
N GLY A 504 34.09 -12.36 20.12
CA GLY A 504 34.05 -11.43 21.24
C GLY A 504 33.03 -10.29 21.06
N SER A 505 32.47 -9.83 22.18
CA SER A 505 31.36 -8.87 22.21
C SER A 505 31.73 -7.50 21.65
N GLU A 506 32.97 -7.04 21.85
CA GLU A 506 33.43 -5.71 21.38
C GLU A 506 33.36 -5.58 19.86
N ARG A 507 33.87 -6.58 19.13
CA ARG A 507 33.87 -6.57 17.67
C ARG A 507 32.45 -6.74 17.12
N LEU A 508 31.68 -7.67 17.69
CA LEU A 508 30.29 -7.88 17.28
C LEU A 508 29.43 -6.65 17.53
N LEU A 509 29.65 -5.89 18.60
CA LEU A 509 28.92 -4.66 18.86
C LEU A 509 29.18 -3.59 17.78
N LYS A 510 30.43 -3.49 17.30
CA LYS A 510 30.79 -2.58 16.19
C LYS A 510 30.13 -3.03 14.88
N GLU A 511 30.15 -4.33 14.58
CA GLU A 511 29.46 -4.92 13.42
C GLU A 511 27.93 -4.68 13.50
N HIS A 512 27.30 -4.98 14.64
CA HIS A 512 25.88 -4.76 14.91
C HIS A 512 25.47 -3.30 14.67
N ARG A 513 26.20 -2.34 15.24
CA ARG A 513 25.96 -0.90 15.01
C ARG A 513 26.08 -0.52 13.53
N SER A 514 27.03 -1.12 12.81
CA SER A 514 27.25 -0.83 11.40
C SER A 514 26.16 -1.40 10.49
N PHE A 515 25.65 -2.59 10.81
CA PHE A 515 24.59 -3.26 10.05
C PHE A 515 23.22 -2.57 10.25
N PHE A 516 22.88 -2.24 11.50
CA PHE A 516 21.61 -1.61 11.89
C PHE A 516 21.64 -0.07 11.90
N ARG A 517 22.54 0.56 11.12
CA ARG A 517 22.60 2.03 10.96
C ARG A 517 21.38 2.60 10.23
N GLU A 518 21.28 3.93 10.12
CA GLU A 518 20.18 4.64 9.44
C GLU A 518 19.93 4.27 7.96
N LYS A 519 20.87 3.59 7.30
CA LYS A 519 20.73 3.05 5.94
C LYS A 519 20.80 1.51 5.91
N GLY A 520 20.62 0.88 7.06
CA GLY A 520 20.68 -0.57 7.23
C GLY A 520 19.34 -1.26 6.91
N PRO A 521 19.31 -2.59 6.85
CA PRO A 521 18.12 -3.37 6.52
C PRO A 521 16.90 -3.06 7.40
N LEU A 522 17.10 -2.85 8.71
CA LEU A 522 16.00 -2.48 9.63
C LEU A 522 15.36 -1.13 9.29
N SER A 523 16.15 -0.13 8.89
CA SER A 523 15.62 1.18 8.44
C SER A 523 14.87 1.09 7.11
N LEU A 524 15.26 0.16 6.23
CA LEU A 524 14.55 -0.12 4.98
C LEU A 524 13.21 -0.79 5.28
N CYS A 525 13.16 -1.71 6.25
CA CYS A 525 11.91 -2.30 6.71
C CYS A 525 10.92 -1.24 7.24
N GLU A 526 11.40 -0.29 8.03
CA GLU A 526 10.57 0.81 8.55
C GLU A 526 9.99 1.68 7.41
N LYS A 527 10.81 2.05 6.42
CA LYS A 527 10.36 2.81 5.25
C LYS A 527 9.34 2.05 4.41
N ARG A 528 9.53 0.74 4.21
CA ARG A 528 8.56 -0.10 3.49
C ARG A 528 7.25 -0.23 4.24
N LEU A 529 7.29 -0.36 5.56
CA LEU A 529 6.09 -0.34 6.40
C LEU A 529 5.33 0.98 6.29
N GLN A 530 6.03 2.12 6.31
CA GLN A 530 5.40 3.43 6.08
C GLN A 530 4.73 3.51 4.71
N LEU A 531 5.40 3.03 3.66
CA LEU A 531 4.79 2.98 2.32
C LEU A 531 3.56 2.06 2.29
N MET A 532 3.62 0.88 2.94
CA MET A 532 2.47 0.00 3.07
C MET A 532 1.31 0.68 3.83
N GLU A 533 1.59 1.46 4.88
CA GLU A 533 0.59 2.26 5.59
C GLU A 533 -0.09 3.28 4.68
N GLU A 534 0.70 4.04 3.92
CA GLU A 534 0.20 5.05 2.96
C GLU A 534 -0.67 4.42 1.86
N LEU A 535 -0.30 3.22 1.38
CA LEU A 535 -1.09 2.47 0.39
C LEU A 535 -2.39 1.93 1.01
N CYS A 536 -2.33 1.38 2.22
CA CYS A 536 -3.52 0.88 2.92
C CYS A 536 -4.53 1.99 3.24
N GLN A 537 -4.10 3.21 3.55
CA GLN A 537 -5.00 4.35 3.76
C GLN A 537 -5.89 4.68 2.54
N LYS A 538 -5.48 4.27 1.34
CA LYS A 538 -6.26 4.45 0.11
C LYS A 538 -7.26 3.31 -0.15
N LEU A 539 -7.21 2.24 0.66
CA LEU A 539 -8.10 1.09 0.59
C LEU A 539 -9.22 1.20 1.65
N PRO A 540 -10.37 0.54 1.45
CA PRO A 540 -11.42 0.46 2.46
C PRO A 540 -10.93 -0.17 3.77
N GLU A 541 -11.45 0.27 4.91
CA GLU A 541 -10.99 -0.20 6.25
C GLU A 541 -11.15 -1.71 6.45
N GLU A 542 -12.15 -2.34 5.83
CA GLU A 542 -12.39 -3.80 5.94
C GLU A 542 -11.51 -4.66 5.00
N ASP A 543 -10.62 -4.04 4.22
CA ASP A 543 -9.80 -4.75 3.23
C ASP A 543 -8.76 -5.69 3.87
N SER A 544 -8.49 -6.83 3.22
CA SER A 544 -7.46 -7.79 3.66
C SER A 544 -6.05 -7.20 3.72
N ALA A 545 -5.74 -6.17 2.92
CA ALA A 545 -4.45 -5.49 2.96
C ALA A 545 -4.13 -4.92 4.35
N HIS A 546 -5.14 -4.42 5.08
CA HIS A 546 -4.97 -3.94 6.44
C HIS A 546 -4.52 -5.06 7.40
N ARG A 547 -5.04 -6.28 7.24
CA ARG A 547 -4.59 -7.44 8.03
C ARG A 547 -3.13 -7.81 7.72
N SER A 548 -2.73 -7.76 6.45
CA SER A 548 -1.34 -7.96 6.03
C SER A 548 -0.40 -6.93 6.67
N LEU A 549 -0.77 -5.65 6.62
CA LEU A 549 -0.03 -4.56 7.26
C LEU A 549 0.11 -4.77 8.77
N GLN A 550 -0.96 -5.15 9.48
CA GLN A 550 -0.88 -5.40 10.92
C GLN A 550 0.04 -6.59 11.26
N SER A 551 0.00 -7.67 10.47
CA SER A 551 0.96 -8.78 10.62
C SER A 551 2.39 -8.31 10.42
N ALA A 552 2.62 -7.50 9.38
CA ALA A 552 3.92 -6.95 9.07
C ALA A 552 4.48 -6.04 10.17
N LYS A 553 3.63 -5.19 10.76
CA LYS A 553 3.99 -4.37 11.93
C LYS A 553 4.39 -5.22 13.12
N LYS A 554 3.64 -6.29 13.38
CA LYS A 554 3.93 -7.20 14.49
C LYS A 554 5.28 -7.88 14.31
N GLU A 555 5.54 -8.47 13.15
CA GLU A 555 6.81 -9.14 12.85
C GLU A 555 8.00 -8.19 12.88
N PHE A 556 7.85 -6.98 12.33
CA PHE A 556 8.88 -5.95 12.45
C PHE A 556 9.14 -5.56 13.89
N GLY A 557 8.10 -5.40 14.71
CA GLY A 557 8.22 -5.14 16.13
C GLY A 557 8.98 -6.24 16.86
N GLU A 558 8.67 -7.51 16.57
CA GLU A 558 9.40 -8.68 17.11
C GLU A 558 10.89 -8.60 16.76
N VAL A 559 11.24 -8.43 15.48
CA VAL A 559 12.64 -8.29 15.05
C VAL A 559 13.30 -7.07 15.70
N GLN A 560 12.63 -5.93 15.80
CA GLN A 560 13.16 -4.73 16.46
C GLN A 560 13.48 -4.99 17.94
N THR A 561 12.63 -5.73 18.66
CA THR A 561 12.91 -6.14 20.03
C THR A 561 14.09 -7.12 20.12
N GLU A 562 14.25 -8.03 19.15
CA GLU A 562 15.41 -8.94 19.10
C GLU A 562 16.72 -8.21 18.80
N VAL A 563 16.70 -7.21 17.91
CA VAL A 563 17.85 -6.31 17.65
C VAL A 563 18.27 -5.62 18.93
N GLN A 564 17.32 -4.99 19.64
CA GLN A 564 17.61 -4.31 20.90
C GLN A 564 18.10 -5.27 21.99
N SER A 565 17.49 -6.45 22.10
CA SER A 565 17.89 -7.50 23.04
C SER A 565 19.30 -8.01 22.77
N THR A 566 19.64 -8.27 21.52
CA THR A 566 20.99 -8.72 21.11
C THR A 566 22.02 -7.62 21.38
N ARG A 567 21.72 -6.36 21.05
CA ARG A 567 22.56 -5.20 21.40
C ARG A 567 22.81 -5.13 22.90
N LEU A 568 21.77 -5.27 23.73
CA LEU A 568 21.89 -5.24 25.18
C LEU A 568 22.77 -6.38 25.70
N LYS A 569 22.57 -7.61 25.20
CA LYS A 569 23.40 -8.78 25.53
C LYS A 569 24.87 -8.52 25.21
N LEU A 570 25.19 -7.94 24.05
CA LEU A 570 26.56 -7.56 23.67
C LEU A 570 27.12 -6.45 24.58
N LEU A 571 26.31 -5.46 24.96
CA LEU A 571 26.71 -4.38 25.88
C LEU A 571 27.00 -4.88 27.31
N GLN A 572 26.29 -5.90 27.78
CA GLN A 572 26.45 -6.44 29.14
C GLN A 572 27.47 -7.60 29.24
N HIS A 573 27.93 -8.13 28.11
CA HIS A 573 28.83 -9.28 28.11
C HIS A 573 30.21 -8.92 28.70
N GLN A 574 30.74 -9.79 29.58
CA GLN A 574 31.92 -9.48 30.40
C GLN A 574 33.27 -9.78 29.73
N ASP A 575 33.30 -10.46 28.58
CA ASP A 575 34.54 -10.86 27.90
C ASP A 575 35.48 -9.70 27.56
N LYS A 576 34.93 -8.55 27.15
CA LYS A 576 35.69 -7.34 26.84
C LYS A 576 36.44 -6.75 28.03
N TRP A 577 35.99 -7.06 29.24
CA TRP A 577 36.63 -6.62 30.48
C TRP A 577 37.70 -7.60 30.99
N LYS A 578 37.91 -8.77 30.37
CA LYS A 578 38.83 -9.81 30.90
C LYS A 578 40.26 -9.30 31.11
N ASP A 579 40.88 -8.75 30.07
CA ASP A 579 42.27 -8.26 30.14
C ASP A 579 42.39 -7.02 31.04
N TYR A 580 41.39 -6.14 30.98
CA TYR A 580 41.30 -4.96 31.83
C TYR A 580 41.22 -5.35 33.31
N ASN A 581 40.28 -6.22 33.68
CA ASN A 581 40.07 -6.68 35.05
C ASN A 581 41.28 -7.43 35.58
N LYS A 582 41.95 -8.24 34.74
CA LYS A 582 43.18 -8.94 35.12
C LYS A 582 44.28 -7.94 35.48
N ARG A 583 44.60 -6.99 34.60
CA ARG A 583 45.64 -5.98 34.86
C ARG A 583 45.27 -5.03 36.00
N TYR A 584 43.98 -4.70 36.14
CA TYR A 584 43.47 -3.92 37.28
C TYR A 584 43.70 -4.67 38.59
N ALA A 585 43.36 -5.96 38.65
CA ALA A 585 43.56 -6.78 39.84
C ALA A 585 45.04 -6.93 40.19
N GLU A 586 45.90 -7.19 39.20
CA GLU A 586 47.35 -7.26 39.38
C GLU A 586 47.93 -5.96 39.95
N LEU A 587 47.57 -4.80 39.38
CA LEU A 587 48.03 -3.49 39.86
C LEU A 587 47.48 -3.16 41.25
N SER A 588 46.21 -3.46 41.51
CA SER A 588 45.58 -3.27 42.82
C SER A 588 46.25 -4.12 43.91
N CYS A 589 46.49 -5.41 43.65
CA CYS A 589 47.20 -6.29 44.57
C CYS A 589 48.64 -5.84 44.81
N TRP A 590 49.35 -5.44 43.75
CA TRP A 590 50.71 -4.89 43.87
C TRP A 590 50.69 -3.64 44.75
N LEU A 591 49.76 -2.71 44.53
CA LEU A 591 49.68 -1.46 45.27
C LEU A 591 49.43 -1.70 46.76
N ILE A 592 48.46 -2.54 47.12
CA ILE A 592 48.18 -2.89 48.52
C ILE A 592 49.41 -3.52 49.19
N SER A 593 50.09 -4.43 48.49
CA SER A 593 51.30 -5.10 48.98
C SER A 593 52.44 -4.10 49.22
N LYS A 594 52.70 -3.20 48.26
CA LYS A 594 53.80 -2.25 48.33
C LYS A 594 53.54 -1.09 49.29
N GLU A 595 52.30 -0.68 49.46
CA GLU A 595 51.93 0.30 50.50
C GLU A 595 52.18 -0.27 51.90
N SER A 596 51.84 -1.54 52.13
CA SER A 596 52.17 -2.23 53.38
C SER A 596 53.68 -2.38 53.58
N GLN A 597 54.42 -2.76 52.52
CA GLN A 597 55.88 -2.84 52.55
C GLN A 597 56.52 -1.49 52.90
N LEU A 598 56.04 -0.40 52.31
CA LEU A 598 56.54 0.96 52.57
C LEU A 598 56.29 1.38 54.02
N ARG A 599 55.11 1.09 54.60
CA ARG A 599 54.84 1.36 56.02
C ARG A 599 55.82 0.61 56.94
N LEU A 600 56.11 -0.65 56.64
CA LEU A 600 57.09 -1.44 57.38
C LEU A 600 58.53 -0.90 57.24
N LEU A 601 58.91 -0.48 56.03
CA LEU A 601 60.20 0.15 55.76
C LEU A 601 60.34 1.48 56.52
N ARG A 602 59.28 2.30 56.55
CA ARG A 602 59.25 3.56 57.32
C ARG A 602 59.50 3.32 58.81
N ASN A 603 58.89 2.29 59.40
CA ASN A 603 59.12 1.93 60.80
C ASN A 603 60.53 1.38 61.07
N ARG A 604 61.14 0.70 60.09
CA ARG A 604 62.51 0.16 60.19
C ARG A 604 63.59 1.20 59.94
N ALA A 605 63.27 2.32 59.27
CA ALA A 605 64.20 3.42 59.01
C ALA A 605 64.75 4.07 60.30
N SER A 606 64.04 3.94 61.42
CA SER A 606 64.47 4.45 62.73
C SER A 606 65.63 3.68 63.37
N ASP A 607 66.03 2.53 62.81
CA ASP A 607 67.18 1.74 63.27
C ASP A 607 68.41 2.05 62.40
N PRO A 608 69.44 2.75 62.93
CA PRO A 608 70.64 3.12 62.19
C PRO A 608 71.33 1.94 61.50
N LYS A 609 71.33 0.75 62.14
CA LYS A 609 72.01 -0.45 61.63
C LYS A 609 71.34 -1.05 60.40
N LYS A 610 70.08 -0.68 60.12
CA LYS A 610 69.29 -1.18 58.99
C LYS A 610 69.09 -0.14 57.90
N TYR A 611 69.62 1.08 58.08
CA TYR A 611 69.43 2.22 57.17
C TYR A 611 69.79 1.90 55.72
N SER A 612 70.95 1.30 55.46
CA SER A 612 71.40 0.96 54.09
C SER A 612 70.45 -0.01 53.38
N GLN A 613 69.96 -1.03 54.10
CA GLN A 613 68.97 -1.98 53.57
C GLN A 613 67.63 -1.32 53.28
N VAL A 614 67.16 -0.42 54.16
CA VAL A 614 65.92 0.33 53.97
C VAL A 614 66.04 1.29 52.78
N LYS A 615 67.19 1.97 52.62
CA LYS A 615 67.47 2.88 51.50
C LYS A 615 67.40 2.17 50.16
N THR A 616 68.08 1.03 50.02
CA THR A 616 68.02 0.22 48.78
C THR A 616 66.60 -0.27 48.50
N ALA A 617 65.89 -0.76 49.52
CA ALA A 617 64.52 -1.26 49.35
C ALA A 617 63.52 -0.16 48.94
N ILE A 618 63.68 1.08 49.43
CA ILE A 618 62.83 2.21 49.00
C ILE A 618 63.18 2.65 47.57
N MET A 619 64.46 2.64 47.18
CA MET A 619 64.88 2.92 45.79
C MET A 619 64.35 1.86 44.80
N GLU A 620 64.40 0.58 45.17
CA GLU A 620 63.81 -0.50 44.38
C GLU A 620 62.29 -0.31 44.24
N LEU A 621 61.60 0.01 45.33
CA LEU A 621 60.15 0.25 45.32
C LEU A 621 59.78 1.47 44.47
N ARG A 622 60.65 2.49 44.40
CA ARG A 622 60.50 3.65 43.51
C ARG A 622 60.61 3.27 42.04
N ASN A 623 61.64 2.50 41.67
CA ASN A 623 61.81 2.02 40.30
C ASN A 623 60.65 1.10 39.87
N GLU A 624 60.18 0.23 40.78
CA GLU A 624 58.99 -0.58 40.53
C GLU A 624 57.74 0.29 40.32
N ALA A 625 57.55 1.36 41.11
CA ALA A 625 56.42 2.28 40.93
C ALA A 625 56.45 2.98 39.57
N GLU A 626 57.61 3.43 39.12
CA GLU A 626 57.77 4.06 37.79
C GLU A 626 57.40 3.09 36.65
N LEU A 627 57.75 1.81 36.76
CA LEU A 627 57.33 0.78 35.80
C LEU A 627 55.80 0.57 35.82
N GLN A 628 55.16 0.65 36.99
CA GLN A 628 53.71 0.47 37.12
C GLN A 628 52.89 1.67 36.63
N GLU A 629 53.50 2.85 36.47
CA GLU A 629 52.82 4.01 35.88
C GLU A 629 52.36 3.73 34.44
N GLY A 630 53.16 2.99 33.66
CA GLY A 630 52.79 2.52 32.33
C GLY A 630 51.55 1.61 32.33
N ASN A 631 51.41 0.74 33.34
CA ASN A 631 50.22 -0.11 33.50
C ASN A 631 48.97 0.71 33.84
N LEU A 632 49.09 1.74 34.69
CA LEU A 632 48.00 2.67 34.98
C LEU A 632 47.61 3.50 33.74
N GLY A 633 48.60 3.92 32.94
CA GLY A 633 48.38 4.61 31.66
C GLY A 633 47.63 3.72 30.66
N TRP A 634 48.02 2.45 30.54
CA TRP A 634 47.32 1.48 29.70
C TRP A 634 45.88 1.25 30.17
N LEU A 635 45.64 1.11 31.48
CA LEU A 635 44.29 0.96 32.04
C LEU A 635 43.42 2.18 31.70
N LYS A 636 43.94 3.40 31.79
CA LYS A 636 43.22 4.63 31.40
C LYS A 636 42.90 4.66 29.91
N GLY A 637 43.85 4.31 29.04
CA GLY A 637 43.62 4.24 27.59
C GLY A 637 42.58 3.19 27.23
N ARG A 638 42.74 1.95 27.74
CA ARG A 638 41.80 0.86 27.48
C ARG A 638 40.41 1.13 28.05
N MET A 639 40.30 1.84 29.17
CA MET A 639 39.02 2.28 29.73
C MET A 639 38.27 3.20 28.76
N ALA A 640 38.97 4.14 28.12
CA ALA A 640 38.35 5.04 27.14
C ALA A 640 37.73 4.24 25.96
N ASP A 641 38.44 3.24 25.45
CA ASP A 641 37.93 2.35 24.40
C ASP A 641 36.72 1.53 24.87
N LEU A 642 36.76 1.02 26.11
CA LEU A 642 35.70 0.17 26.67
C LEU A 642 34.41 0.92 26.98
N ILE A 643 34.48 2.22 27.29
CA ILE A 643 33.30 3.07 27.50
C ILE A 643 32.41 3.10 26.26
N GLU A 644 32.99 3.18 25.06
CA GLU A 644 32.20 3.25 23.82
C GLU A 644 31.41 1.96 23.52
N VAL A 645 31.83 0.83 24.10
CA VAL A 645 31.32 -0.51 23.80
C VAL A 645 30.68 -1.21 25.01
N SER A 646 30.43 -0.48 26.09
CA SER A 646 29.86 -1.01 27.34
C SER A 646 28.58 -0.29 27.73
N ALA A 647 27.83 -0.87 28.67
CA ALA A 647 26.72 -0.16 29.29
C ALA A 647 27.24 0.99 30.17
N ASP A 648 26.48 2.10 30.22
CA ASP A 648 26.87 3.31 30.97
C ASP A 648 27.11 3.02 32.46
N GLU A 649 26.32 2.13 33.06
CA GLU A 649 26.49 1.74 34.46
C GLU A 649 27.82 1.02 34.73
N ASP A 650 28.23 0.12 33.83
CA ASP A 650 29.49 -0.60 33.95
C ASP A 650 30.68 0.33 33.69
N ALA A 651 30.56 1.21 32.71
CA ALA A 651 31.53 2.27 32.42
C ALA A 651 31.73 3.21 33.62
N GLN A 652 30.64 3.65 34.27
CA GLN A 652 30.73 4.49 35.46
C GLN A 652 31.35 3.74 36.64
N ARG A 653 30.91 2.50 36.90
CA ARG A 653 31.42 1.68 38.00
C ARG A 653 32.92 1.41 37.88
N GLN A 654 33.37 0.98 36.70
CA GLN A 654 34.78 0.71 36.42
C GLN A 654 35.61 2.01 36.36
N GLY A 655 35.02 3.10 35.89
CA GLY A 655 35.65 4.43 35.90
C GLY A 655 35.90 4.95 37.30
N GLY A 656 34.92 4.81 38.20
CA GLY A 656 35.08 5.15 39.61
C GLY A 656 36.13 4.29 40.32
N ALA A 657 36.16 2.99 40.03
CA ALA A 657 37.18 2.08 40.56
C ALA A 657 38.59 2.45 40.07
N LEU A 658 38.75 2.77 38.79
CA LEU A 658 40.03 3.22 38.22
C LEU A 658 40.46 4.59 38.77
N ALA A 659 39.52 5.51 38.99
CA ALA A 659 39.81 6.80 39.63
C ALA A 659 40.35 6.60 41.05
N LYS A 660 39.75 5.69 41.81
CA LYS A 660 40.25 5.30 43.14
C LYS A 660 41.63 4.67 43.07
N LEU A 661 41.85 3.67 42.21
CA LEU A 661 43.16 3.04 42.04
C LEU A 661 44.24 4.05 41.62
N SER A 662 43.89 5.00 40.74
CA SER A 662 44.78 6.09 40.34
C SER A 662 45.08 7.05 41.49
N ALA A 663 44.13 7.29 42.40
CA ALA A 663 44.33 8.12 43.58
C ALA A 663 45.22 7.40 44.60
N ASP A 664 44.95 6.13 44.87
CA ASP A 664 45.74 5.29 45.76
C ASP A 664 47.19 5.18 45.25
N PHE A 665 47.40 5.05 43.94
CA PHE A 665 48.74 5.02 43.33
C PHE A 665 49.49 6.34 43.50
N LYS A 666 48.81 7.47 43.28
CA LYS A 666 49.38 8.80 43.59
C LYS A 666 49.71 8.94 45.08
N GLY A 667 48.87 8.39 45.96
CA GLY A 667 49.09 8.34 47.40
C GLY A 667 50.34 7.54 47.78
N LEU A 668 50.57 6.39 47.14
CA LEU A 668 51.78 5.59 47.32
C LEU A 668 53.03 6.37 46.87
N VAL A 669 52.99 6.99 45.69
CA VAL A 669 54.12 7.81 45.17
C VAL A 669 54.42 9.00 46.07
N ALA A 670 53.40 9.66 46.62
CA ALA A 670 53.57 10.74 47.59
C ALA A 670 54.18 10.22 48.91
N SER A 671 53.70 9.07 49.40
CA SER A 671 54.23 8.42 50.60
C SER A 671 55.68 7.95 50.40
N LEU A 672 56.03 7.49 49.20
CA LEU A 672 57.41 7.16 48.82
C LEU A 672 58.29 8.39 48.84
N SER A 673 57.82 9.49 48.25
CA SER A 673 58.56 10.76 48.24
C SER A 673 58.77 11.30 49.66
N GLU A 674 57.80 11.10 50.57
CA GLU A 674 57.96 11.44 51.99
C GLU A 674 58.96 10.52 52.69
N ALA A 675 58.93 9.21 52.41
CA ALA A 675 59.87 8.26 52.98
C ALA A 675 61.31 8.47 52.47
N GLU A 676 61.49 8.87 51.20
CA GLU A 676 62.77 9.31 50.62
C GLU A 676 63.31 10.53 51.36
N LYS A 677 62.47 11.55 51.63
CA LYS A 677 62.87 12.72 52.44
C LYS A 677 63.27 12.34 53.86
N MET A 678 62.50 11.47 54.50
CA MET A 678 62.83 10.93 55.82
C MET A 678 64.17 10.17 55.80
N LEU A 679 64.43 9.38 54.75
CA LEU A 679 65.72 8.70 54.57
C LEU A 679 66.88 9.68 54.36
N LEU A 680 66.67 10.83 53.72
CA LEU A 680 67.71 11.86 53.64
C LEU A 680 68.05 12.37 55.04
N THR A 681 67.04 12.79 55.82
CA THR A 681 67.25 13.27 57.20
C THR A 681 67.85 12.23 58.13
N MET A 682 67.49 10.95 57.97
CA MET A 682 68.09 9.86 58.75
C MET A 682 69.49 9.53 58.25
N GLY A 683 69.77 9.71 56.96
CA GLY A 683 71.11 9.58 56.39
C GLY A 683 72.08 10.56 57.02
N ASP A 684 71.65 11.83 57.16
CA ASP A 684 72.42 12.87 57.84
C ASP A 684 72.69 12.45 59.31
N CYS A 685 71.69 11.92 60.03
CA CYS A 685 71.86 11.42 61.40
C CYS A 685 72.78 10.19 61.52
N VAL A 686 72.77 9.28 60.54
CA VAL A 686 73.63 8.08 60.54
C VAL A 686 75.07 8.48 60.23
N GLN A 687 75.28 9.35 59.23
CA GLN A 687 76.60 9.89 58.90
C GLN A 687 77.18 10.68 60.08
N PHE A 688 76.36 11.49 60.74
CA PHE A 688 76.78 12.20 61.96
C PHE A 688 77.24 11.25 63.07
N ARG A 689 76.53 10.13 63.31
CA ARG A 689 77.00 9.15 64.30
C ARG A 689 78.31 8.49 63.90
N GLU A 690 78.51 8.17 62.63
CA GLU A 690 79.79 7.62 62.14
C GLU A 690 80.93 8.63 62.33
N GLU A 691 80.68 9.91 62.08
CA GLU A 691 81.62 11.01 62.34
C GLU A 691 81.90 11.18 63.86
N VAL A 692 80.88 11.15 64.73
CA VAL A 692 81.07 11.20 66.19
C VAL A 692 81.86 9.98 66.67
N GLN A 693 81.56 8.78 66.19
CA GLN A 693 82.25 7.56 66.62
C GLN A 693 83.72 7.54 66.19
N THR A 694 84.03 7.94 64.94
CA THR A 694 85.42 8.07 64.48
C THR A 694 86.19 9.11 65.31
N THR A 695 85.56 10.23 65.66
CA THR A 695 86.23 11.23 66.53
C THR A 695 86.43 10.78 67.98
N LEU A 696 85.51 9.99 68.54
CA LEU A 696 85.70 9.34 69.84
C LEU A 696 86.91 8.37 69.81
N GLU A 697 87.05 7.61 68.74
CA GLU A 697 88.17 6.69 68.55
C GLU A 697 89.51 7.44 68.45
N ASP A 698 89.56 8.53 67.68
CA ASP A 698 90.75 9.39 67.55
C ASP A 698 91.14 10.06 68.89
N LEU A 699 90.18 10.56 69.66
CA LEU A 699 90.41 11.19 70.97
C LEU A 699 90.93 10.18 72.01
N VAL A 700 90.35 8.98 72.07
CA VAL A 700 90.83 7.90 72.95
C VAL A 700 92.25 7.48 72.59
N GLN A 701 92.62 7.51 71.31
CA GLN A 701 93.97 7.21 70.87
C GLN A 701 94.95 8.33 71.28
N SER A 702 94.58 9.60 71.10
CA SER A 702 95.38 10.76 71.53
C SER A 702 95.66 10.75 73.04
N GLN A 703 94.68 10.38 73.86
CA GLN A 703 94.87 10.34 75.32
C GLN A 703 95.88 9.27 75.78
N LYS A 704 95.93 8.12 75.08
CA LYS A 704 96.92 7.08 75.38
C LYS A 704 98.35 7.55 75.11
N GLU A 705 98.54 8.40 74.11
CA GLU A 705 99.84 8.95 73.74
C GLU A 705 100.38 9.91 74.82
N VAL A 706 99.53 10.81 75.34
CA VAL A 706 99.90 11.75 76.42
C VAL A 706 100.18 11.05 77.75
N GLN A 707 99.45 9.97 78.06
CA GLN A 707 99.69 9.18 79.27
C GLN A 707 101.02 8.40 79.23
N ALA A 708 101.45 7.97 78.04
CA ALA A 708 102.72 7.27 77.86
C ALA A 708 103.93 8.21 78.09
N GLU A 709 103.85 9.46 77.66
CA GLU A 709 104.93 10.45 77.82
C GLU A 709 105.08 10.93 79.27
N ALA A 710 103.97 11.12 79.98
CA ALA A 710 103.98 11.41 81.42
C ALA A 710 104.68 10.31 82.25
N SER A 711 104.54 9.05 81.82
CA SER A 711 105.21 7.91 82.47
C SER A 711 106.73 7.94 82.23
N GLN A 712 107.19 8.42 81.06
CA GLN A 712 108.62 8.58 80.76
C GLN A 712 109.29 9.68 81.61
N ILE A 713 108.58 10.74 81.98
CA ILE A 713 109.12 11.84 82.82
C ILE A 713 109.46 11.35 84.24
N LEU A 714 108.60 10.50 84.83
CA LEU A 714 108.77 10.00 86.20
C LEU A 714 109.95 9.01 86.36
N ASP A 715 110.43 8.42 85.27
CA ASP A 715 111.47 7.39 85.25
C ASP A 715 112.89 7.90 84.93
N SER A 716 113.07 9.21 84.65
CA SER A 716 114.39 9.77 84.34
C SER A 716 115.30 9.82 85.59
N SER A 717 116.58 9.49 85.39
CA SER A 717 117.62 9.40 86.44
C SER A 717 118.51 10.64 86.56
N ASP A 718 118.39 11.60 85.62
CA ASP A 718 119.08 12.89 85.63
C ASP A 718 118.07 14.04 85.74
N PRO A 719 118.14 14.89 86.78
CA PRO A 719 117.21 16.01 86.96
C PRO A 719 117.22 17.03 85.81
N ARG A 720 118.23 17.06 84.92
CA ARG A 720 118.19 17.89 83.71
C ARG A 720 117.39 17.28 82.56
N GLU A 721 117.39 15.95 82.42
CA GLU A 721 116.65 15.22 81.39
C GLU A 721 115.15 15.23 81.70
N ALA A 722 114.78 15.01 82.97
CA ALA A 722 113.40 15.16 83.44
C ALA A 722 112.82 16.56 83.17
N GLN A 723 113.67 17.59 83.16
CA GLN A 723 113.24 18.97 82.90
C GLN A 723 113.02 19.27 81.40
N GLN A 724 113.73 18.59 80.49
CA GLN A 724 113.50 18.72 79.04
C GLN A 724 112.25 17.94 78.58
N LEU A 725 112.01 16.76 79.15
CA LEU A 725 110.81 15.97 78.85
C LEU A 725 109.52 16.65 79.37
N LEU A 726 109.59 17.37 80.49
CA LEU A 726 108.45 18.17 80.99
C LEU A 726 108.04 19.28 80.00
N LEU A 727 109.01 19.95 79.36
CA LEU A 727 108.74 20.97 78.34
C LEU A 727 108.11 20.38 77.08
N ALA A 728 108.52 19.18 76.65
CA ALA A 728 107.90 18.48 75.53
C ALA A 728 106.45 18.07 75.85
N HIS A 729 106.22 17.59 77.07
CA HIS A 729 104.90 17.21 77.56
C HIS A 729 103.94 18.42 77.67
N GLN A 730 104.43 19.58 78.13
CA GLN A 730 103.63 20.82 78.14
C GLN A 730 103.20 21.25 76.73
N VAL A 731 104.07 21.12 75.73
CA VAL A 731 103.72 21.45 74.33
C VAL A 731 102.68 20.47 73.75
N LEU A 732 102.77 19.18 74.10
CA LEU A 732 101.79 18.18 73.67
C LEU A 732 100.42 18.36 74.36
N LEU A 733 100.40 18.73 75.64
CA LEU A 733 99.19 19.12 76.37
C LEU A 733 98.53 20.38 75.77
N ASP A 734 99.31 21.41 75.44
CA ASP A 734 98.81 22.62 74.79
C ASP A 734 98.22 22.31 73.39
N SER A 735 98.84 21.43 72.62
CA SER A 735 98.30 20.99 71.33
C SER A 735 97.03 20.15 71.47
N GLN A 736 96.88 19.39 72.55
CA GLN A 736 95.70 18.58 72.80
C GLN A 736 94.52 19.46 73.25
N SER A 737 94.74 20.37 74.20
CA SER A 737 93.71 21.31 74.68
C SER A 737 93.19 22.22 73.58
N LEU A 738 94.04 22.63 72.62
CA LEU A 738 93.61 23.39 71.45
C LEU A 738 92.65 22.58 70.56
N ARG A 739 92.92 21.28 70.33
CA ARG A 739 92.05 20.39 69.56
C ARG A 739 90.72 20.14 70.28
N GLU A 740 90.75 20.01 71.60
CA GLU A 740 89.56 19.87 72.44
C GLU A 740 88.68 21.14 72.37
N ALA A 741 89.29 22.32 72.44
CA ALA A 741 88.59 23.61 72.36
C ALA A 741 87.99 23.88 70.97
N GLU A 742 88.72 23.60 69.89
CA GLU A 742 88.21 23.71 68.52
C GLU A 742 87.03 22.76 68.28
N ARG A 743 87.05 21.56 68.87
CA ARG A 743 85.96 20.59 68.74
C ARG A 743 84.76 20.95 69.60
N GLY A 744 84.97 21.45 70.82
CA GLY A 744 83.90 22.00 71.67
C GLY A 744 83.13 23.14 71.00
N GLN A 745 83.82 23.97 70.20
CA GLN A 745 83.18 25.02 69.40
C GLN A 745 82.39 24.48 68.19
N GLN A 746 82.86 23.43 67.53
CA GLN A 746 82.12 22.77 66.45
C GLN A 746 80.82 22.10 66.95
N LEU A 747 80.86 21.48 68.13
CA LEU A 747 79.69 20.80 68.73
C LEU A 747 78.57 21.77 69.13
N GLN A 748 78.90 23.02 69.52
CA GLN A 748 77.89 24.06 69.81
C GLN A 748 77.12 24.53 68.57
N VAL A 749 77.67 24.35 67.37
CA VAL A 749 77.01 24.73 66.11
C VAL A 749 76.00 23.65 65.66
N GLU A 750 76.09 22.42 66.19
CA GLU A 750 75.36 21.24 65.72
C GLU A 750 74.20 20.78 66.65
N GLU A 751 73.78 21.61 67.61
CA GLU A 751 72.68 21.35 68.59
C GLU A 751 71.28 21.05 67.99
N GLY A 752 71.14 20.97 66.66
CA GLY A 752 69.87 20.80 65.95
C GLY A 752 69.41 19.36 65.68
N LEU A 753 70.16 18.31 66.05
CA LEU A 753 69.87 16.93 65.67
C LEU A 753 69.23 16.09 66.81
N GLY A 754 68.22 15.29 66.47
CA GLY A 754 67.24 14.69 67.40
C GLY A 754 67.79 13.79 68.52
N GLY A 755 66.95 13.49 69.51
CA GLY A 755 67.34 13.00 70.85
C GLY A 755 68.16 11.70 70.95
N ALA A 756 68.28 10.89 69.91
CA ALA A 756 69.18 9.74 69.90
C ALA A 756 70.62 10.09 69.48
N VAL A 757 70.81 11.21 68.77
CA VAL A 757 72.12 11.83 68.48
C VAL A 757 72.61 12.59 69.71
N GLN A 758 71.69 13.17 70.49
CA GLN A 758 72.01 13.88 71.72
C GLN A 758 72.63 13.00 72.81
N GLN A 759 72.28 11.71 72.87
CA GLN A 759 72.95 10.76 73.78
C GLN A 759 74.40 10.48 73.37
N ASP A 760 74.67 10.38 72.07
CA ASP A 760 76.03 10.16 71.55
C ASP A 760 76.89 11.43 71.72
N LEU A 761 76.31 12.61 71.48
CA LEU A 761 76.90 13.91 71.82
C LEU A 761 77.23 14.02 73.31
N GLN A 762 76.30 13.63 74.18
CA GLN A 762 76.50 13.67 75.62
C GLN A 762 77.56 12.66 76.08
N MET A 763 77.73 11.52 75.41
CA MET A 763 78.84 10.61 75.66
C MET A 763 80.19 11.20 75.22
N LEU A 764 80.24 11.89 74.08
CA LEU A 764 81.43 12.59 73.60
C LEU A 764 81.81 13.75 74.56
N GLU A 765 80.85 14.60 74.95
CA GLU A 765 81.05 15.67 75.95
C GLU A 765 81.55 15.12 77.29
N ASN A 766 80.91 14.06 77.82
CA ASN A 766 81.35 13.42 79.05
C ASN A 766 82.76 12.81 78.94
N SER A 767 83.18 12.39 77.74
CA SER A 767 84.52 11.86 77.50
C SER A 767 85.55 12.98 77.43
N LEU A 768 85.24 14.10 76.77
CA LEU A 768 86.06 15.31 76.76
C LEU A 768 86.26 15.87 78.18
N SER A 769 85.19 16.03 78.97
CA SER A 769 85.31 16.54 80.35
C SER A 769 86.10 15.61 81.29
N ARG A 770 86.07 14.29 81.09
CA ARG A 770 86.93 13.36 81.84
C ARG A 770 88.39 13.48 81.41
N MET A 771 88.63 13.76 80.14
CA MET A 771 89.98 13.94 79.58
C MET A 771 90.65 15.19 80.15
N GLU A 772 89.96 16.33 80.14
CA GLU A 772 90.41 17.60 80.74
C GLU A 772 90.79 17.42 82.23
N GLN A 773 89.91 16.81 83.03
CA GLN A 773 90.20 16.56 84.45
C GLN A 773 91.40 15.65 84.68
N SER A 774 91.60 14.65 83.81
CA SER A 774 92.76 13.76 83.91
C SER A 774 94.06 14.46 83.53
N ALA A 775 94.05 15.29 82.49
CA ALA A 775 95.18 16.09 82.03
C ALA A 775 95.67 17.06 83.13
N ASP A 776 94.76 17.84 83.71
CA ASP A 776 95.05 18.78 84.80
C ASP A 776 95.66 18.08 86.03
N SER A 777 95.14 16.89 86.37
CA SER A 777 95.63 16.12 87.52
C SER A 777 97.03 15.52 87.28
N GLN A 778 97.34 15.16 86.03
CA GLN A 778 98.64 14.61 85.65
C GLN A 778 99.72 15.69 85.66
N GLU A 779 99.43 16.87 85.11
CA GLU A 779 100.35 18.01 85.06
C GLU A 779 100.77 18.47 86.47
N GLN A 780 99.81 18.62 87.38
CA GLN A 780 100.09 19.03 88.77
C GLN A 780 101.00 18.02 89.51
N SER A 781 100.90 16.74 89.18
CA SER A 781 101.72 15.69 89.82
C SER A 781 103.18 15.71 89.34
N LEU A 782 103.41 16.00 88.06
CA LEU A 782 104.73 16.06 87.44
C LEU A 782 105.50 17.32 87.85
N GLU A 783 104.83 18.47 87.96
CA GLU A 783 105.45 19.72 88.44
C GLU A 783 105.95 19.62 89.89
N ALA A 784 105.18 18.93 90.75
CA ALA A 784 105.55 18.72 92.15
C ALA A 784 106.80 17.83 92.32
N PHE A 785 107.03 16.89 91.41
CA PHE A 785 108.21 16.02 91.40
C PHE A 785 109.50 16.80 91.06
N VAL A 786 109.46 17.61 89.99
CA VAL A 786 110.63 18.36 89.51
C VAL A 786 111.04 19.50 90.47
N LEU A 787 110.08 20.15 91.13
CA LEU A 787 110.35 21.22 92.11
C LEU A 787 111.10 20.72 93.38
N ARG A 788 110.90 19.46 93.81
CA ARG A 788 111.56 18.92 95.02
C ARG A 788 112.98 18.40 94.78
N ALA A 789 113.29 17.91 93.58
CA ALA A 789 114.63 17.49 93.19
C ALA A 789 115.66 18.64 93.18
N ARG A 790 115.22 19.90 93.06
CA ARG A 790 116.08 21.10 93.06
C ARG A 790 116.68 21.48 94.43
N SER A 791 116.19 20.92 95.54
CA SER A 791 116.54 21.40 96.89
C SER A 791 117.78 20.77 97.56
N SER A 792 118.48 19.82 96.90
CA SER A 792 119.58 19.04 97.50
C SER A 792 120.99 19.30 96.91
N VAL A 793 121.16 20.20 95.93
CA VAL A 793 122.43 20.34 95.18
C VAL A 793 122.93 21.79 95.13
N ASP A 794 122.94 22.51 96.25
CA ASP A 794 123.58 23.84 96.27
C ASP A 794 124.31 24.11 97.61
N ARG A 795 125.62 23.81 97.63
CA ARG A 795 126.56 24.27 98.66
C ARG A 795 127.93 24.46 98.02
N ASP A 796 128.13 25.63 97.42
CA ASP A 796 129.40 26.03 96.81
C ASP A 796 130.49 26.30 97.87
N LEU A 797 131.64 25.63 97.73
CA LEU A 797 132.87 25.86 98.49
C LEU A 797 133.94 26.38 97.53
N ASN A 798 134.26 27.68 97.62
CA ASN A 798 135.38 28.32 96.91
C ASN A 798 136.52 28.56 97.89
N PHE A 799 137.67 27.90 97.70
CA PHE A 799 138.87 28.07 98.53
C PHE A 799 140.09 28.47 97.69
N SER A 800 140.86 29.45 98.17
CA SER A 800 142.07 29.96 97.50
C SER A 800 143.26 29.94 98.48
N SER A 801 143.92 28.79 98.63
CA SER A 801 145.36 28.57 98.95
C SER A 801 145.61 27.37 99.91
N PRO A 802 146.78 26.71 99.84
CA PRO A 802 146.94 25.29 100.23
C PRO A 802 147.48 25.03 101.66
N GLU A 803 147.52 26.03 102.55
CA GLU A 803 148.10 25.87 103.90
C GLU A 803 147.03 25.84 105.04
N SER A 804 145.74 25.90 104.71
CA SER A 804 144.63 25.74 105.67
C SER A 804 143.92 24.37 105.61
N LEU A 805 144.47 23.41 104.85
CA LEU A 805 143.84 22.09 104.60
C LEU A 805 144.04 21.06 105.73
N GLU A 806 144.98 21.29 106.66
CA GLU A 806 145.38 20.28 107.65
C GLU A 806 144.75 20.49 109.04
N VAL A 807 144.16 21.66 109.31
CA VAL A 807 143.57 21.98 110.64
C VAL A 807 142.02 21.89 110.65
N GLU A 808 141.33 21.92 109.51
CA GLU A 808 139.88 21.71 109.43
C GLU A 808 139.46 20.25 109.13
N LEU A 809 140.41 19.35 108.81
CA LEU A 809 140.12 17.95 108.52
C LEU A 809 139.73 17.14 109.78
N ASP A 810 140.16 17.56 110.97
CA ASP A 810 139.85 16.88 112.23
C ASP A 810 138.56 17.40 112.91
N GLN A 811 138.01 18.55 112.49
CA GLN A 811 136.70 19.04 112.96
C GLN A 811 135.52 18.62 112.04
N ALA A 812 135.79 18.15 110.82
CA ALA A 812 134.77 17.68 109.85
C ALA A 812 134.29 16.23 110.10
N ARG A 813 135.06 15.38 110.80
CA ARG A 813 134.68 13.96 111.04
C ARG A 813 133.58 13.75 112.08
N VAL A 814 133.27 14.75 112.90
CA VAL A 814 132.24 14.67 113.95
C VAL A 814 130.86 15.17 113.46
N THR A 815 130.79 15.88 112.32
CA THR A 815 129.54 16.45 111.77
C THR A 815 128.88 15.60 110.68
N GLU A 816 129.59 14.68 110.02
CA GLU A 816 129.01 13.74 109.04
C GLU A 816 128.16 12.61 109.68
N ALA A 817 128.43 12.25 110.93
CA ALA A 817 127.68 11.19 111.65
C ALA A 817 126.25 11.60 112.04
N LEU A 818 125.93 12.90 112.09
CA LEU A 818 124.59 13.40 112.37
C LEU A 818 123.73 13.57 111.10
N HIS A 819 124.36 13.76 109.92
CA HIS A 819 123.69 14.01 108.64
C HIS A 819 123.09 12.75 108.00
N THR A 820 123.72 11.59 108.20
CA THR A 820 123.26 10.27 107.70
C THR A 820 121.97 9.78 108.36
N LYS A 821 121.70 10.18 109.61
CA LYS A 821 120.46 9.82 110.34
C LYS A 821 119.22 10.60 109.90
N THR A 822 119.40 11.78 109.28
CA THR A 822 118.30 12.65 108.80
C THR A 822 117.87 12.31 107.36
N LEU A 823 118.81 11.88 106.50
CA LEU A 823 118.52 11.48 105.11
C LEU A 823 117.67 10.19 105.02
N LEU A 824 117.88 9.21 105.92
CA LEU A 824 117.09 7.98 105.95
C LEU A 824 115.63 8.17 106.40
N LYS A 825 115.31 9.24 107.13
CA LYS A 825 113.93 9.57 107.54
C LYS A 825 113.15 10.33 106.45
N ARG A 826 113.84 11.02 105.53
CA ARG A 826 113.24 11.83 104.46
C ARG A 826 112.97 11.04 103.16
N ALA A 827 113.53 9.83 103.01
CA ALA A 827 113.32 8.98 101.84
C ALA A 827 111.97 8.20 101.84
N ALA A 828 111.20 8.21 102.94
CA ALA A 828 109.96 7.44 103.07
C ALA A 828 108.70 8.18 102.54
N GLU A 829 108.78 9.47 102.21
CA GLU A 829 107.63 10.35 101.90
C GLU A 829 107.48 10.72 100.40
N ILE A 830 108.28 10.12 99.49
CA ILE A 830 108.22 10.39 98.04
C ILE A 830 107.77 9.12 97.29
N GLN A 831 106.77 9.24 96.39
CA GLN A 831 106.39 8.19 95.43
C GLN A 831 107.43 8.09 94.30
N LEU A 832 108.63 7.60 94.64
CA LEU A 832 109.67 7.28 93.67
C LEU A 832 109.31 6.01 92.91
N SER A 833 109.69 5.92 91.64
CA SER A 833 109.52 4.71 90.84
C SER A 833 110.20 3.50 91.51
N PRO A 834 109.69 2.26 91.30
CA PRO A 834 110.18 1.07 92.00
C PRO A 834 111.70 0.88 91.86
N GLN A 835 112.28 1.29 90.73
CA GLN A 835 113.70 1.17 90.43
C GLN A 835 114.57 2.15 91.24
N ASN A 836 114.14 3.42 91.39
CA ASN A 836 114.89 4.44 92.14
C ASN A 836 114.86 4.20 93.66
N ARG A 837 113.84 3.47 94.16
CA ARG A 837 113.73 3.08 95.57
C ARG A 837 114.76 2.03 95.98
N THR A 838 115.14 1.11 95.09
CA THR A 838 116.15 0.08 95.34
C THR A 838 117.58 0.62 95.35
N LEU A 839 117.90 1.60 94.50
CA LEU A 839 119.26 2.17 94.39
C LEU A 839 119.65 2.95 95.66
N LEU A 840 118.71 3.73 96.21
CA LEU A 840 118.93 4.56 97.41
C LEU A 840 119.11 3.71 98.69
N GLY A 841 118.46 2.55 98.76
CA GLY A 841 118.59 1.61 99.88
C GLY A 841 119.95 0.93 99.97
N GLN A 842 120.61 0.69 98.83
CA GLN A 842 121.93 0.03 98.79
C GLN A 842 123.08 0.97 99.20
N GLN A 843 123.00 2.26 98.84
CA GLN A 843 124.03 3.25 99.21
C GLN A 843 124.06 3.57 100.71
N ALA A 844 122.91 3.53 101.40
CA ALA A 844 122.82 3.80 102.83
C ALA A 844 123.41 2.68 103.71
N HIS A 845 123.46 1.44 103.22
CA HIS A 845 123.99 0.32 104.00
C HIS A 845 125.54 0.31 104.05
N GLY A 846 126.21 0.69 102.95
CA GLY A 846 127.67 0.72 102.84
C GLY A 846 128.34 1.83 103.67
N LEU A 847 127.68 2.97 103.88
CA LEU A 847 128.19 4.06 104.72
C LEU A 847 128.12 3.73 106.23
N ARG A 848 127.21 2.84 106.65
CA ARG A 848 127.06 2.44 108.05
C ARG A 848 128.23 1.57 108.53
N GLU A 849 128.76 0.70 107.68
CA GLU A 849 129.89 -0.18 108.02
C GLU A 849 131.22 0.59 108.15
N GLN A 850 131.39 1.68 107.37
CA GLN A 850 132.60 2.51 107.44
C GLN A 850 132.71 3.31 108.74
N VAL A 851 131.57 3.67 109.37
CA VAL A 851 131.53 4.41 110.64
C VAL A 851 131.92 3.53 111.84
N GLU A 852 131.52 2.25 111.87
CA GLU A 852 131.89 1.33 112.95
C GLU A 852 133.40 0.97 112.94
N GLN A 853 134.05 0.96 111.76
CA GLN A 853 135.50 0.72 111.65
C GLN A 853 136.35 1.88 112.19
N VAL A 854 135.83 3.11 112.19
CA VAL A 854 136.54 4.30 112.70
C VAL A 854 136.41 4.43 114.23
N GLU A 855 135.25 4.07 114.81
CA GLU A 855 135.07 4.04 116.27
C GLU A 855 135.96 2.99 116.98
N ALA A 856 136.31 1.89 116.31
CA ALA A 856 137.21 0.88 116.86
C ALA A 856 138.68 1.34 116.92
N ARG A 857 139.10 2.26 116.04
CA ARG A 857 140.49 2.80 116.00
C ARG A 857 140.75 3.88 117.05
N LEU A 858 139.71 4.51 117.60
CA LEU A 858 139.79 5.59 118.60
C LEU A 858 139.84 5.10 120.08
N LYS A 859 139.92 3.78 120.35
CA LYS A 859 139.94 3.20 121.71
C LYS A 859 141.29 2.60 122.16
N GLN A 860 142.39 2.82 121.42
CA GLN A 860 143.73 2.25 121.75
C GLN A 860 144.91 3.25 121.82
N GLU A 861 144.64 4.55 121.87
CA GLU A 861 145.56 5.62 122.31
C GLU A 861 144.80 6.50 123.32
#